data_AF-B9K3G4-F1
#
_entry.id   AF-B9K3G4-F1
#
_cell.length_a   1.000
_cell.length_b   1.000
_cell.length_c   1.000
_cell.angle_alpha   90.00
_cell.angle_beta   90.00
_cell.angle_gamma   90.00
#
_symmetry.space_group_name_H-M   'P 1'
#
loop_
_entity.id
_entity.type
_entity.pdbx_description
1 polymer ?
#
loop_
_entity_poly.entity_id
_entity_poly.type
_entity_poly.pdbx_seq_one_letter_code
_entity_poly.pdbx_strand_id
1 'polypeptide(L)'
;MGNDYTDANLTVCDREPITRLDEIQNFAFLIAMSNDWTIVRASENCEKFFKVKPQELLGTRFDRWISEIALHDIRNRMAILASTTGERIFDLKLVQGLPNVDLSIHFQGDLLIIEGERTQKAERVEAASMVRAMAARLLKSPTIAKFHHDTARQVLAITGFDRVMIYQFDTEGHGEVIAESARAGMESFLGLHYPASDIPRQARELYLRNPFRIIADVTAPTVPLLPPADAVTPPLDLSMSITRAVSPVHIEYLRNMGIGASLSISIVVEEKLWGLIACHANGPRLPSFIMRTASELFGAMYSMMLESRLRRGSEEHEQRARALADRVITMIAGDETLMENAQWLQDMTRDMVDCDGVAIYRSGKAHLHGSTPSEENVIALAHHLNAASPSRVFTTDDLASVHAPCSATADRAAGMMSIPISRVPRDYILLFRRERISEIRWGGDPAKLLEASTDGERMSPRKSFAAFARLVRGRAPRFCDRDQRIGEAIRQALIEVILRYSDGASDERRRASERQEVLIAELNHRVRNILALIRSLVTKTSQAAVDVTSYVDSLSGRVQALARAHDRITRQSWGPAPLAGLFEDEIAAHDNARGRLSLKGPNVLLQAQAISTVALVVHELVTNSCKHGALSAAGRVEVTVEAVDGEGVYIKWKEIGGPAVVAPTRRGFGSVIVERTIPFDLQGTAELRFLLAGLEADFFIPHHYVFIADEDETPAPTTFNNDATKKTDVTPARLLQGTHVLLVEDNMLIALEAEDMLHELGAVHVALASTITEAEQLLAKHSFQFAMLDINVGRGTSFDLATKLGEAGTPFIFATGYGDELAIAGRKGSEVIIQKPYERDHLARAVQQVLTKPVA
;
A
#
# COMPACT_ATOMS: atom_id res chain seq x y z
N MET A 1 -21.61 19.12 -32.57
CA MET A 1 -20.54 19.66 -33.42
C MET A 1 -19.60 18.50 -33.71
N GLY A 2 -19.15 18.34 -34.96
CA GLY A 2 -18.37 17.17 -35.37
C GLY A 2 -16.88 17.34 -35.07
N ASN A 3 -16.22 16.25 -34.67
CA ASN A 3 -14.77 16.11 -34.78
C ASN A 3 -14.49 15.36 -36.09
N ASP A 4 -14.20 16.10 -37.16
CA ASP A 4 -13.59 15.54 -38.37
C ASP A 4 -12.14 15.15 -38.07
N TYR A 5 -11.94 13.98 -37.48
CA TYR A 5 -10.66 13.28 -37.56
C TYR A 5 -10.56 12.65 -38.95
N THR A 6 -10.06 13.43 -39.91
CA THR A 6 -9.63 12.92 -41.21
C THR A 6 -8.41 12.01 -41.01
N ASP A 7 -8.66 10.73 -40.73
CA ASP A 7 -7.64 9.73 -40.42
C ASP A 7 -6.70 9.53 -41.62
N ALA A 8 -5.50 10.13 -41.52
CA ALA A 8 -4.53 10.23 -42.60
C ALA A 8 -3.89 8.89 -42.99
N ASN A 9 -4.12 7.82 -42.21
CA ASN A 9 -3.56 6.49 -42.46
C ASN A 9 -4.52 5.53 -43.21
N LEU A 10 -5.77 5.94 -43.49
CA LEU A 10 -6.72 5.08 -44.21
C LEU A 10 -6.34 4.92 -45.69
N THR A 11 -6.06 3.68 -46.10
CA THR A 11 -5.73 3.33 -47.49
C THR A 11 -6.93 3.53 -48.41
N VAL A 12 -6.72 3.51 -49.73
CA VAL A 12 -7.83 3.57 -50.70
C VAL A 12 -8.82 2.40 -50.50
N CYS A 13 -8.32 1.23 -50.09
CA CYS A 13 -9.13 0.03 -49.80
C CYS A 13 -9.96 0.15 -48.51
N ASP A 14 -9.60 1.03 -47.58
CA ASP A 14 -10.39 1.30 -46.36
C ASP A 14 -11.56 2.27 -46.63
N ARG A 15 -11.74 2.78 -47.85
CA ARG A 15 -12.76 3.77 -48.24
C ARG A 15 -13.88 3.22 -49.15
N GLU A 16 -13.78 1.98 -49.63
CA GLU A 16 -14.83 1.37 -50.46
C GLU A 16 -16.08 1.07 -49.60
N PRO A 17 -17.29 1.54 -49.94
CA PRO A 17 -18.48 1.42 -49.08
C PRO A 17 -19.09 -0.01 -49.14
N ILE A 18 -18.36 -1.01 -48.64
CA ILE A 18 -18.68 -2.45 -48.78
C ILE A 18 -20.05 -2.87 -48.22
N THR A 19 -20.69 -2.05 -47.38
CA THR A 19 -22.04 -2.29 -46.84
C THR A 19 -23.16 -1.68 -47.69
N ARG A 20 -22.87 -0.77 -48.63
CA ARG A 20 -23.85 0.01 -49.39
C ARG A 20 -23.60 -0.07 -50.89
N LEU A 21 -23.54 -1.32 -51.39
CA LEU A 21 -23.38 -1.63 -52.82
C LEU A 21 -24.72 -1.70 -53.57
N ASP A 22 -25.86 -1.67 -52.86
CA ASP A 22 -27.22 -1.92 -53.40
C ASP A 22 -27.35 -3.18 -54.30
N GLU A 23 -26.52 -4.18 -54.04
CA GLU A 23 -26.49 -5.44 -54.76
C GLU A 23 -26.47 -6.64 -53.80
N ILE A 24 -27.04 -7.75 -54.24
CA ILE A 24 -26.99 -9.07 -53.57
C ILE A 24 -26.41 -10.15 -54.50
N GLN A 25 -26.06 -11.30 -53.92
CA GLN A 25 -25.67 -12.49 -54.64
C GLN A 25 -26.90 -13.23 -55.18
N ASN A 26 -26.81 -13.74 -56.41
CA ASN A 26 -27.98 -14.15 -57.19
C ASN A 26 -28.75 -15.41 -56.70
N PHE A 27 -28.24 -16.13 -55.70
CA PHE A 27 -28.82 -17.37 -55.18
C PHE A 27 -30.08 -17.15 -54.31
N ALA A 28 -30.25 -15.93 -53.80
CA ALA A 28 -31.34 -15.52 -52.92
C ALA A 28 -32.00 -14.22 -53.41
N PHE A 29 -33.17 -13.89 -52.88
CA PHE A 29 -33.80 -12.58 -53.03
C PHE A 29 -33.65 -11.75 -51.76
N LEU A 30 -33.84 -10.43 -51.87
CA LEU A 30 -33.95 -9.50 -50.75
C LEU A 30 -35.16 -8.57 -50.97
N ILE A 31 -35.94 -8.37 -49.92
CA ILE A 31 -37.01 -7.35 -49.85
C ILE A 31 -36.78 -6.54 -48.58
N ALA A 32 -36.86 -5.21 -48.69
CA ALA A 32 -36.94 -4.30 -47.55
C ALA A 32 -38.33 -3.68 -47.49
N MET A 33 -38.94 -3.63 -46.31
CA MET A 33 -40.25 -3.03 -46.08
C MET A 33 -40.28 -2.16 -44.82
N SER A 34 -41.11 -1.13 -44.83
CA SER A 34 -41.41 -0.29 -43.66
C SER A 34 -42.33 -1.01 -42.68
N ASN A 35 -42.44 -0.47 -41.45
CA ASN A 35 -43.22 -1.05 -40.35
C ASN A 35 -44.73 -1.27 -40.65
N ASP A 36 -45.27 -0.59 -41.66
CA ASP A 36 -46.63 -0.79 -42.17
C ASP A 36 -46.77 -2.00 -43.12
N TRP A 37 -45.67 -2.68 -43.45
CA TRP A 37 -45.50 -3.76 -44.44
C TRP A 37 -45.43 -3.30 -45.92
N THR A 38 -45.23 -2.01 -46.20
CA THR A 38 -45.05 -1.52 -47.58
C THR A 38 -43.62 -1.79 -48.07
N ILE A 39 -43.49 -2.40 -49.26
CA ILE A 39 -42.21 -2.78 -49.89
C ILE A 39 -41.51 -1.53 -50.44
N VAL A 40 -40.32 -1.21 -49.92
CA VAL A 40 -39.52 -0.02 -50.32
C VAL A 40 -38.28 -0.36 -51.15
N ARG A 41 -37.74 -1.58 -51.01
CA ARG A 41 -36.72 -2.14 -51.94
C ARG A 41 -37.05 -3.60 -52.24
N ALA A 42 -36.75 -4.04 -53.46
CA ALA A 42 -36.80 -5.45 -53.85
C ALA A 42 -35.65 -5.77 -54.81
N SER A 43 -34.98 -6.91 -54.65
CA SER A 43 -33.96 -7.34 -55.61
C SER A 43 -34.59 -7.69 -56.96
N GLU A 44 -33.90 -7.37 -58.07
CA GLU A 44 -34.42 -7.61 -59.42
C GLU A 44 -34.83 -9.07 -59.65
N ASN A 45 -34.10 -10.02 -59.05
CA ASN A 45 -34.40 -11.45 -59.16
C ASN A 45 -35.64 -11.92 -58.37
N CYS A 46 -36.36 -11.06 -57.64
CA CYS A 46 -37.60 -11.41 -56.93
C CYS A 46 -38.64 -12.12 -57.81
N GLU A 47 -38.70 -11.84 -59.12
CA GLU A 47 -39.59 -12.54 -60.06
C GLU A 47 -39.38 -14.07 -60.06
N LYS A 48 -38.15 -14.54 -59.83
CA LYS A 48 -37.82 -15.98 -59.71
C LYS A 48 -38.45 -16.62 -58.45
N PHE A 49 -38.77 -15.80 -57.46
CA PHE A 49 -39.31 -16.22 -56.16
C PHE A 49 -40.83 -16.06 -56.07
N PHE A 50 -41.36 -14.91 -56.50
CA PHE A 50 -42.78 -14.53 -56.39
C PHE A 50 -43.60 -14.73 -57.67
N LYS A 51 -42.96 -14.89 -58.85
CA LYS A 51 -43.61 -14.88 -60.18
C LYS A 51 -44.36 -13.58 -60.52
N VAL A 52 -43.88 -12.48 -59.94
CA VAL A 52 -44.38 -11.11 -60.10
C VAL A 52 -43.16 -10.20 -60.30
N LYS A 53 -43.25 -9.18 -61.16
CA LYS A 53 -42.12 -8.29 -61.43
C LYS A 53 -41.81 -7.39 -60.23
N PRO A 54 -40.54 -7.03 -59.98
CA PRO A 54 -40.18 -6.14 -58.87
C PRO A 54 -40.95 -4.80 -58.85
N GLN A 55 -41.24 -4.24 -60.03
CA GLN A 55 -41.98 -2.99 -60.18
C GLN A 55 -43.47 -3.10 -59.78
N GLU A 56 -44.03 -4.30 -59.75
CA GLU A 56 -45.40 -4.57 -59.27
C GLU A 56 -45.43 -4.81 -57.75
N LEU A 57 -44.30 -5.20 -57.14
CA LEU A 57 -44.13 -5.35 -55.69
C LEU A 57 -43.90 -3.99 -55.01
N LEU A 58 -43.06 -3.13 -55.59
CA LEU A 58 -42.64 -1.86 -55.00
C LEU A 58 -43.82 -0.90 -54.71
N GLY A 59 -43.80 -0.27 -53.54
CA GLY A 59 -44.87 0.62 -53.08
C GLY A 59 -46.17 -0.10 -52.68
N THR A 60 -46.20 -1.43 -52.69
CA THR A 60 -47.37 -2.22 -52.27
C THR A 60 -47.10 -2.96 -50.95
N ARG A 61 -48.16 -3.45 -50.29
CA ARG A 61 -48.05 -4.22 -49.06
C ARG A 61 -47.56 -5.66 -49.33
N PHE A 62 -46.54 -6.09 -48.60
CA PHE A 62 -45.99 -7.45 -48.69
C PHE A 62 -47.00 -8.55 -48.35
N ASP A 63 -47.95 -8.27 -47.45
CA ASP A 63 -49.00 -9.23 -47.05
C ASP A 63 -49.97 -9.62 -48.17
N ARG A 64 -49.97 -8.93 -49.31
CA ARG A 64 -50.76 -9.27 -50.50
C ARG A 64 -50.11 -10.34 -51.40
N TRP A 65 -48.81 -10.56 -51.25
CA TRP A 65 -48.00 -11.40 -52.17
C TRP A 65 -47.60 -12.75 -51.58
N ILE A 66 -48.02 -13.05 -50.35
CA ILE A 66 -47.60 -14.22 -49.58
C ILE A 66 -48.82 -15.01 -49.05
N SER A 67 -48.58 -16.23 -48.58
CA SER A 67 -49.61 -17.03 -47.93
C SER A 67 -49.91 -16.52 -46.50
N GLU A 68 -51.13 -16.75 -46.02
CA GLU A 68 -51.52 -16.41 -44.63
C GLU A 68 -50.64 -17.11 -43.59
N ILE A 69 -50.19 -18.33 -43.90
CA ILE A 69 -49.25 -19.11 -43.07
C ILE A 69 -47.90 -18.38 -42.99
N ALA A 70 -47.35 -17.94 -44.13
CA ALA A 70 -46.10 -17.19 -44.16
C ALA A 70 -46.22 -15.84 -43.45
N LEU A 71 -47.34 -15.15 -43.58
CA LEU A 71 -47.62 -13.90 -42.86
C LEU A 71 -47.66 -14.13 -41.34
N HIS A 72 -48.27 -15.24 -40.89
CA HIS A 72 -48.31 -15.63 -39.47
C HIS A 72 -46.91 -15.96 -38.94
N ASP A 73 -46.15 -16.81 -39.63
CA ASP A 73 -44.82 -17.23 -39.19
C ASP A 73 -43.79 -16.10 -39.16
N ILE A 74 -43.84 -15.17 -40.13
CA ILE A 74 -42.99 -13.97 -40.13
C ILE A 74 -43.37 -13.07 -38.95
N ARG A 75 -44.67 -12.84 -38.68
CA ARG A 75 -45.12 -12.06 -37.50
C ARG A 75 -44.68 -12.70 -36.19
N ASN A 76 -44.77 -14.02 -36.07
CA ASN A 76 -44.33 -14.78 -34.89
C ASN A 76 -42.81 -14.63 -34.64
N ARG A 77 -41.98 -14.52 -35.70
CA ARG A 77 -40.54 -14.26 -35.57
C ARG A 77 -40.22 -12.78 -35.33
N MET A 78 -40.97 -11.84 -35.91
CA MET A 78 -40.80 -10.41 -35.63
C MET A 78 -41.01 -10.06 -34.15
N ALA A 79 -41.87 -10.80 -33.43
CA ALA A 79 -42.02 -10.67 -31.98
C ALA A 79 -40.77 -11.09 -31.17
N ILE A 80 -39.84 -11.85 -31.78
CA ILE A 80 -38.59 -12.32 -31.16
C ILE A 80 -37.42 -11.39 -31.50
N LEU A 81 -37.42 -10.77 -32.68
CA LEU A 81 -36.40 -9.80 -33.14
C LEU A 81 -36.13 -8.62 -32.18
N ALA A 82 -37.03 -8.32 -31.26
CA ALA A 82 -36.78 -7.35 -30.19
C ALA A 82 -35.58 -7.72 -29.27
N SER A 83 -35.16 -9.00 -29.29
CA SER A 83 -34.09 -9.56 -28.46
C SER A 83 -32.97 -10.24 -29.25
N THR A 84 -33.02 -10.27 -30.59
CA THR A 84 -32.06 -10.98 -31.46
C THR A 84 -31.65 -10.14 -32.67
N THR A 85 -30.43 -10.35 -33.19
CA THR A 85 -29.89 -9.61 -34.35
C THR A 85 -30.48 -10.04 -35.69
N GLY A 86 -31.17 -11.18 -35.73
CA GLY A 86 -31.81 -11.75 -36.90
C GLY A 86 -32.47 -13.09 -36.57
N GLU A 87 -33.56 -13.39 -37.25
CA GLU A 87 -34.38 -14.60 -37.05
C GLU A 87 -34.48 -15.44 -38.33
N ARG A 88 -34.75 -16.74 -38.17
CA ARG A 88 -34.78 -17.71 -39.28
C ARG A 88 -36.06 -18.52 -39.34
N ILE A 89 -36.50 -18.80 -40.57
CA ILE A 89 -37.66 -19.64 -40.90
C ILE A 89 -37.21 -20.63 -41.98
N PHE A 90 -37.55 -21.91 -41.81
CA PHE A 90 -37.14 -23.01 -42.67
C PHE A 90 -38.37 -23.63 -43.36
N ASP A 91 -38.21 -24.12 -44.59
CA ASP A 91 -39.23 -24.83 -45.38
C ASP A 91 -40.56 -24.05 -45.55
N LEU A 92 -40.50 -22.72 -45.63
CA LEU A 92 -41.70 -21.88 -45.62
C LEU A 92 -42.43 -21.88 -46.96
N LYS A 93 -43.74 -22.12 -46.94
CA LYS A 93 -44.63 -21.90 -48.10
C LYS A 93 -44.94 -20.41 -48.27
N LEU A 94 -43.93 -19.63 -48.68
CA LEU A 94 -44.06 -18.17 -48.82
C LEU A 94 -45.16 -17.78 -49.81
N VAL A 95 -45.23 -18.44 -50.98
CA VAL A 95 -46.24 -18.19 -52.02
C VAL A 95 -46.91 -19.51 -52.40
N GLN A 96 -48.24 -19.50 -52.53
CA GLN A 96 -48.99 -20.71 -52.90
C GLN A 96 -48.63 -21.19 -54.31
N GLY A 97 -48.63 -22.51 -54.49
CA GLY A 97 -48.24 -23.15 -55.76
C GLY A 97 -46.74 -23.12 -56.10
N LEU A 98 -45.92 -22.33 -55.40
CA LEU A 98 -44.47 -22.24 -55.63
C LEU A 98 -43.66 -23.14 -54.67
N PRO A 99 -42.38 -23.43 -54.96
CA PRO A 99 -41.49 -24.16 -54.04
C PRO A 99 -41.29 -23.41 -52.71
N ASN A 100 -40.97 -24.14 -51.65
CA ASN A 100 -40.67 -23.55 -50.34
C ASN A 100 -39.37 -22.73 -50.38
N VAL A 101 -39.24 -21.84 -49.38
CA VAL A 101 -38.07 -20.99 -49.17
C VAL A 101 -37.61 -21.03 -47.73
N ASP A 102 -36.30 -20.91 -47.54
CA ASP A 102 -35.70 -20.66 -46.24
C ASP A 102 -35.44 -19.16 -46.15
N LEU A 103 -35.88 -18.51 -45.06
CA LEU A 103 -35.83 -17.06 -44.87
C LEU A 103 -34.92 -16.67 -43.70
N SER A 104 -34.20 -15.56 -43.89
CA SER A 104 -33.60 -14.76 -42.82
C SER A 104 -34.36 -13.44 -42.73
N ILE A 105 -34.70 -13.00 -41.52
CA ILE A 105 -35.30 -11.67 -41.29
C ILE A 105 -34.49 -10.90 -40.26
N HIS A 106 -34.32 -9.59 -40.44
CA HIS A 106 -33.65 -8.69 -39.49
C HIS A 106 -34.14 -7.25 -39.66
N PHE A 107 -33.93 -6.40 -38.65
CA PHE A 107 -34.16 -4.96 -38.77
C PHE A 107 -32.87 -4.22 -39.15
N GLN A 108 -33.01 -3.17 -39.96
CA GLN A 108 -31.93 -2.28 -40.35
C GLN A 108 -32.48 -0.84 -40.37
N GLY A 109 -32.28 -0.11 -39.27
CA GLY A 109 -33.06 1.10 -39.02
C GLY A 109 -34.55 0.77 -38.90
N ASP A 110 -35.41 1.64 -39.47
CA ASP A 110 -36.87 1.47 -39.48
C ASP A 110 -37.40 0.49 -40.54
N LEU A 111 -36.51 -0.27 -41.19
CA LEU A 111 -36.85 -1.25 -42.23
C LEU A 111 -36.67 -2.69 -41.74
N LEU A 112 -37.69 -3.52 -41.98
CA LEU A 112 -37.56 -4.97 -41.92
C LEU A 112 -36.98 -5.46 -43.24
N ILE A 113 -35.84 -6.16 -43.16
CA ILE A 113 -35.20 -6.85 -44.27
C ILE A 113 -35.61 -8.32 -44.22
N ILE A 114 -36.06 -8.84 -45.36
CA ILE A 114 -36.35 -10.26 -45.58
C ILE A 114 -35.46 -10.75 -46.72
N GLU A 115 -34.60 -11.71 -46.42
CA GLU A 115 -33.73 -12.41 -47.36
C GLU A 115 -34.21 -13.86 -47.50
N GLY A 116 -34.16 -14.44 -48.70
CA GLY A 116 -34.62 -15.84 -48.87
C GLY A 116 -34.04 -16.61 -50.05
N GLU A 117 -33.78 -17.89 -49.84
CA GLU A 117 -33.35 -18.84 -50.88
C GLU A 117 -34.37 -19.99 -51.04
N ARG A 118 -34.30 -20.75 -52.15
CA ARG A 118 -35.16 -21.93 -52.31
C ARG A 118 -34.69 -23.03 -51.36
N THR A 119 -35.61 -23.58 -50.55
CA THR A 119 -35.31 -24.64 -49.58
C THR A 119 -34.64 -25.82 -50.27
N GLN A 120 -33.41 -26.13 -49.85
CA GLN A 120 -32.68 -27.29 -50.32
C GLN A 120 -33.29 -28.55 -49.68
N LYS A 121 -33.37 -29.67 -50.42
CA LYS A 121 -34.06 -30.90 -49.96
C LYS A 121 -33.63 -31.27 -48.53
N ALA A 122 -34.59 -31.27 -47.61
CA ALA A 122 -34.33 -31.38 -46.18
C ALA A 122 -33.58 -32.67 -45.81
N GLU A 123 -32.35 -32.51 -45.33
CA GLU A 123 -31.74 -33.48 -44.44
C GLU A 123 -32.55 -33.52 -43.13
N ARG A 124 -32.80 -34.70 -42.57
CA ARG A 124 -33.59 -34.88 -41.32
C ARG A 124 -32.81 -34.48 -40.05
N VAL A 125 -32.02 -33.41 -40.13
CA VAL A 125 -30.97 -33.10 -39.14
C VAL A 125 -31.07 -31.65 -38.67
N GLU A 126 -31.51 -31.47 -37.43
CA GLU A 126 -31.60 -30.15 -36.79
C GLU A 126 -30.21 -29.53 -36.54
N ALA A 127 -30.09 -28.22 -36.78
CA ALA A 127 -28.86 -27.46 -36.50
C ALA A 127 -28.40 -27.62 -35.04
N ALA A 128 -29.32 -27.53 -34.07
CA ALA A 128 -29.00 -27.70 -32.65
C ALA A 128 -28.40 -29.09 -32.34
N SER A 129 -28.87 -30.15 -33.02
CA SER A 129 -28.34 -31.50 -32.86
C SER A 129 -26.91 -31.64 -33.42
N MET A 130 -26.65 -31.04 -34.58
CA MET A 130 -25.31 -30.97 -35.17
C MET A 130 -24.33 -30.21 -34.27
N VAL A 131 -24.68 -28.99 -33.89
CA VAL A 131 -23.86 -28.09 -33.06
C VAL A 131 -23.52 -28.74 -31.72
N ARG A 132 -24.52 -29.33 -31.03
CA ARG A 132 -24.32 -30.10 -29.79
C ARG A 132 -23.32 -31.25 -29.98
N ALA A 133 -23.45 -32.02 -31.06
CA ALA A 133 -22.54 -33.13 -31.36
C ALA A 133 -21.11 -32.65 -31.70
N MET A 134 -20.96 -31.46 -32.30
CA MET A 134 -19.66 -30.87 -32.61
C MET A 134 -18.97 -30.31 -31.36
N ALA A 135 -19.70 -29.57 -30.52
CA ALA A 135 -19.21 -29.06 -29.24
C ALA A 135 -18.80 -30.21 -28.29
N ALA A 136 -19.58 -31.29 -28.23
CA ALA A 136 -19.26 -32.49 -27.44
C ALA A 136 -17.97 -33.23 -27.90
N ARG A 137 -17.50 -32.99 -29.13
CA ARG A 137 -16.19 -33.45 -29.61
C ARG A 137 -15.08 -32.45 -29.27
N LEU A 138 -15.31 -31.15 -29.46
CA LEU A 138 -14.34 -30.10 -29.07
C LEU A 138 -14.03 -30.06 -27.57
N LEU A 139 -14.97 -30.44 -26.70
CA LEU A 139 -14.74 -30.60 -25.26
C LEU A 139 -13.68 -31.67 -24.95
N LYS A 140 -13.44 -32.64 -25.85
CA LYS A 140 -12.48 -33.74 -25.67
C LYS A 140 -11.09 -33.44 -26.26
N SER A 141 -10.90 -32.34 -26.97
CA SER A 141 -9.59 -31.97 -27.54
C SER A 141 -8.64 -31.52 -26.41
N PRO A 142 -7.50 -32.21 -26.18
CA PRO A 142 -6.68 -31.99 -24.98
C PRO A 142 -5.84 -30.70 -25.05
N THR A 143 -5.35 -30.33 -26.24
CA THR A 143 -4.52 -29.14 -26.47
C THR A 143 -5.25 -28.12 -27.34
N ILE A 144 -4.82 -26.86 -27.27
CA ILE A 144 -5.43 -25.75 -28.03
C ILE A 144 -5.23 -25.95 -29.55
N ALA A 145 -4.04 -26.38 -29.99
CA ALA A 145 -3.78 -26.75 -31.38
C ALA A 145 -4.70 -27.87 -31.89
N LYS A 146 -4.95 -28.91 -31.07
CA LYS A 146 -5.87 -30.00 -31.43
C LYS A 146 -7.32 -29.52 -31.50
N PHE A 147 -7.72 -28.60 -30.61
CA PHE A 147 -9.03 -27.94 -30.61
C PHE A 147 -9.24 -27.09 -31.88
N HIS A 148 -8.24 -26.32 -32.32
CA HIS A 148 -8.29 -25.60 -33.61
C HIS A 148 -8.44 -26.55 -34.81
N HIS A 149 -7.61 -27.60 -34.90
CA HIS A 149 -7.70 -28.57 -36.00
C HIS A 149 -9.02 -29.36 -36.00
N ASP A 150 -9.51 -29.79 -34.83
CA ASP A 150 -10.82 -30.43 -34.70
C ASP A 150 -11.98 -29.50 -35.07
N THR A 151 -11.80 -28.18 -34.96
CA THR A 151 -12.78 -27.19 -35.42
C THR A 151 -12.80 -27.11 -36.94
N ALA A 152 -11.63 -26.90 -37.57
CA ALA A 152 -11.49 -26.85 -39.02
C ALA A 152 -12.03 -28.12 -39.70
N ARG A 153 -11.65 -29.31 -39.18
CA ARG A 153 -12.12 -30.60 -39.68
C ARG A 153 -13.64 -30.77 -39.61
N GLN A 154 -14.28 -30.26 -38.56
CA GLN A 154 -15.73 -30.40 -38.38
C GLN A 154 -16.52 -29.42 -39.24
N VAL A 155 -16.05 -28.18 -39.39
CA VAL A 155 -16.66 -27.20 -40.31
C VAL A 155 -16.48 -27.66 -41.76
N LEU A 156 -15.34 -28.25 -42.14
CA LEU A 156 -15.17 -28.87 -43.46
C LEU A 156 -16.20 -29.98 -43.69
N ALA A 157 -16.45 -30.83 -42.69
CA ALA A 157 -17.40 -31.93 -42.81
C ALA A 157 -18.86 -31.48 -42.99
N ILE A 158 -19.32 -30.41 -42.31
CA ILE A 158 -20.70 -29.92 -42.44
C ILE A 158 -20.91 -28.94 -43.59
N THR A 159 -19.91 -28.13 -43.95
CA THR A 159 -20.03 -27.18 -45.07
C THR A 159 -19.69 -27.82 -46.41
N GLY A 160 -18.89 -28.88 -46.43
CA GLY A 160 -18.44 -29.57 -47.64
C GLY A 160 -17.54 -28.74 -48.55
N PHE A 161 -16.90 -27.69 -48.05
CA PHE A 161 -15.85 -26.94 -48.76
C PHE A 161 -14.61 -27.84 -49.01
N ASP A 162 -13.66 -27.36 -49.83
CA ASP A 162 -12.44 -28.12 -50.15
C ASP A 162 -11.34 -27.92 -49.10
N ARG A 163 -11.29 -26.72 -48.49
CA ARG A 163 -10.35 -26.32 -47.42
C ARG A 163 -11.11 -25.56 -46.34
N VAL A 164 -10.75 -25.78 -45.07
CA VAL A 164 -11.13 -24.94 -43.92
C VAL A 164 -9.91 -24.67 -43.05
N MET A 165 -9.79 -23.42 -42.61
CA MET A 165 -8.66 -22.88 -41.86
C MET A 165 -9.15 -22.18 -40.59
N ILE A 166 -8.36 -22.27 -39.53
CA ILE A 166 -8.42 -21.30 -38.42
C ILE A 166 -7.33 -20.27 -38.71
N TYR A 167 -7.77 -19.05 -39.00
CA TYR A 167 -6.94 -17.89 -39.28
C TYR A 167 -6.96 -16.98 -38.06
N GLN A 168 -5.81 -16.72 -37.43
CA GLN A 168 -5.69 -15.86 -36.25
C GLN A 168 -5.12 -14.49 -36.65
N PHE A 169 -5.64 -13.40 -36.07
CA PHE A 169 -5.04 -12.06 -36.23
C PHE A 169 -3.96 -11.80 -35.16
N ASP A 170 -2.95 -11.00 -35.52
CA ASP A 170 -1.95 -10.46 -34.59
C ASP A 170 -2.26 -9.01 -34.15
N THR A 171 -1.36 -8.41 -33.36
CA THR A 171 -1.48 -7.03 -32.85
C THR A 171 -1.38 -5.95 -33.92
N GLU A 172 -0.81 -6.26 -35.08
CA GLU A 172 -0.59 -5.34 -36.20
C GLU A 172 -1.70 -5.51 -37.27
N GLY A 173 -2.58 -6.51 -37.10
CA GLY A 173 -3.69 -6.85 -37.97
C GLY A 173 -3.31 -7.78 -39.13
N HIS A 174 -2.08 -8.28 -39.15
CA HIS A 174 -1.70 -9.42 -39.97
C HIS A 174 -2.42 -10.69 -39.47
N GLY A 175 -2.35 -11.79 -40.21
CA GLY A 175 -2.84 -13.06 -39.67
C GLY A 175 -2.22 -14.32 -40.25
N GLU A 176 -2.29 -15.38 -39.46
CA GLU A 176 -1.65 -16.68 -39.70
C GLU A 176 -2.70 -17.79 -39.76
N VAL A 177 -2.54 -18.72 -40.70
CA VAL A 177 -3.29 -19.99 -40.72
C VAL A 177 -2.68 -20.95 -39.68
N ILE A 178 -3.16 -20.87 -38.44
CA ILE A 178 -2.66 -21.66 -37.30
C ILE A 178 -3.17 -23.12 -37.27
N ALA A 179 -4.25 -23.42 -37.99
CA ALA A 179 -4.75 -24.78 -38.18
C ALA A 179 -5.49 -24.92 -39.50
N GLU A 180 -5.41 -26.11 -40.10
CA GLU A 180 -6.02 -26.40 -41.40
C GLU A 180 -6.65 -27.80 -41.42
N SER A 181 -7.69 -27.96 -42.23
CA SER A 181 -8.18 -29.22 -42.75
C SER A 181 -8.53 -29.03 -44.23
N ALA A 182 -8.04 -29.89 -45.12
CA ALA A 182 -8.23 -29.78 -46.55
C ALA A 182 -8.45 -31.16 -47.19
N ARG A 183 -9.01 -31.18 -48.40
CA ARG A 183 -9.09 -32.39 -49.23
C ARG A 183 -7.69 -32.80 -49.74
N ALA A 184 -7.52 -34.09 -50.00
CA ALA A 184 -6.27 -34.63 -50.51
C ALA A 184 -5.90 -34.01 -51.87
N GLY A 185 -4.61 -33.69 -52.06
CA GLY A 185 -4.09 -33.10 -53.30
C GLY A 185 -4.08 -31.57 -53.36
N MET A 186 -4.56 -30.86 -52.34
CA MET A 186 -4.41 -29.40 -52.22
C MET A 186 -3.07 -29.03 -51.57
N GLU A 187 -2.42 -27.95 -52.04
CA GLU A 187 -1.28 -27.35 -51.35
C GLU A 187 -1.73 -26.79 -49.98
N SER A 188 -0.96 -27.04 -48.92
CA SER A 188 -1.30 -26.59 -47.56
C SER A 188 -1.00 -25.11 -47.34
N PHE A 189 -1.91 -24.38 -46.70
CA PHE A 189 -1.70 -22.99 -46.29
C PHE A 189 -1.28 -22.86 -44.81
N LEU A 190 -1.09 -23.98 -44.10
CA LEU A 190 -0.70 -24.00 -42.68
C LEU A 190 0.63 -23.25 -42.44
N GLY A 191 0.60 -22.34 -41.47
CA GLY A 191 1.72 -21.45 -41.12
C GLY A 191 1.97 -20.31 -42.13
N LEU A 192 1.13 -20.14 -43.16
CA LEU A 192 1.23 -18.98 -44.04
C LEU A 192 0.66 -17.73 -43.36
N HIS A 193 1.43 -16.66 -43.42
CA HIS A 193 1.10 -15.32 -42.95
C HIS A 193 0.53 -14.46 -44.09
N TYR A 194 -0.45 -13.62 -43.75
CA TYR A 194 -1.15 -12.75 -44.69
C TYR A 194 -1.16 -11.30 -44.18
N PRO A 195 -0.91 -10.30 -45.05
CA PRO A 195 -0.80 -8.90 -44.66
C PRO A 195 -2.14 -8.27 -44.24
N ALA A 196 -2.08 -7.26 -43.36
CA ALA A 196 -3.26 -6.59 -42.79
C ALA A 196 -4.14 -5.86 -43.82
N SER A 197 -3.64 -5.69 -45.05
CA SER A 197 -4.34 -5.16 -46.22
C SER A 197 -5.35 -6.12 -46.83
N ASP A 198 -5.17 -7.44 -46.66
CA ASP A 198 -6.02 -8.46 -47.31
C ASP A 198 -7.44 -8.50 -46.74
N ILE A 199 -7.58 -8.02 -45.50
CA ILE A 199 -8.84 -7.84 -44.79
C ILE A 199 -8.81 -6.44 -44.16
N PRO A 200 -9.16 -5.37 -44.91
CA PRO A 200 -9.01 -3.98 -44.47
C PRO A 200 -9.81 -3.66 -43.21
N ARG A 201 -9.51 -2.54 -42.54
CA ARG A 201 -10.02 -2.23 -41.19
C ARG A 201 -11.55 -2.27 -41.14
N GLN A 202 -12.21 -1.62 -42.10
CA GLN A 202 -13.67 -1.62 -42.22
C GLN A 202 -14.29 -3.01 -42.42
N ALA A 203 -13.58 -3.95 -43.05
CA ALA A 203 -14.04 -5.34 -43.19
C ALA A 203 -13.93 -6.10 -41.85
N ARG A 204 -12.87 -5.85 -41.05
CA ARG A 204 -12.72 -6.42 -39.71
C ARG A 204 -13.80 -5.91 -38.75
N GLU A 205 -14.10 -4.61 -38.79
CA GLU A 205 -15.19 -3.99 -38.01
C GLU A 205 -16.57 -4.53 -38.44
N LEU A 206 -16.80 -4.78 -39.73
CA LEU A 206 -18.02 -5.43 -40.23
C LEU A 206 -18.12 -6.90 -39.79
N TYR A 207 -17.02 -7.67 -39.81
CA TYR A 207 -17.00 -9.06 -39.34
C TYR A 207 -17.27 -9.21 -37.84
N LEU A 208 -17.00 -8.17 -37.03
CA LEU A 208 -17.38 -8.15 -35.63
C LEU A 208 -18.89 -7.90 -35.44
N ARG A 209 -19.49 -7.04 -36.28
CA ARG A 209 -20.95 -6.76 -36.28
C ARG A 209 -21.79 -7.89 -36.86
N ASN A 210 -21.30 -8.53 -37.92
CA ASN A 210 -21.96 -9.63 -38.61
C ASN A 210 -21.02 -10.86 -38.67
N PRO A 211 -21.12 -11.80 -37.71
CA PRO A 211 -20.18 -12.91 -37.56
C PRO A 211 -20.19 -13.97 -38.66
N PHE A 212 -21.06 -13.89 -39.67
CA PHE A 212 -21.19 -14.91 -40.72
C PHE A 212 -21.27 -14.30 -42.11
N ARG A 213 -20.45 -14.79 -43.04
CA ARG A 213 -20.44 -14.37 -44.45
C ARG A 213 -20.24 -15.56 -45.37
N ILE A 214 -20.92 -15.53 -46.51
CA ILE A 214 -20.74 -16.47 -47.62
C ILE A 214 -20.54 -15.71 -48.95
N ILE A 215 -19.76 -16.33 -49.84
CA ILE A 215 -19.64 -16.02 -51.26
C ILE A 215 -19.92 -17.34 -51.98
N ALA A 216 -21.15 -17.52 -52.48
CA ALA A 216 -21.59 -18.81 -53.01
C ALA A 216 -20.88 -19.19 -54.32
N ASP A 217 -20.54 -18.19 -55.13
CA ASP A 217 -19.87 -18.30 -56.42
C ASP A 217 -19.15 -16.97 -56.72
N VAL A 218 -17.84 -17.02 -56.96
CA VAL A 218 -16.95 -15.88 -57.26
C VAL A 218 -17.03 -15.44 -58.74
N THR A 219 -17.69 -16.23 -59.59
CA THR A 219 -17.93 -15.95 -61.02
C THR A 219 -19.38 -15.55 -61.33
N ALA A 220 -20.31 -15.80 -60.42
CA ALA A 220 -21.71 -15.42 -60.55
C ALA A 220 -21.91 -13.90 -60.67
N PRO A 221 -22.84 -13.42 -61.51
CA PRO A 221 -23.27 -12.02 -61.48
C PRO A 221 -24.05 -11.71 -60.21
N THR A 222 -23.87 -10.49 -59.71
CA THR A 222 -24.70 -9.88 -58.67
C THR A 222 -26.09 -9.51 -59.19
N VAL A 223 -26.98 -9.08 -58.30
CA VAL A 223 -28.35 -8.66 -58.61
C VAL A 223 -28.62 -7.32 -57.92
N PRO A 224 -29.02 -6.27 -58.66
CA PRO A 224 -29.31 -4.96 -58.08
C PRO A 224 -30.61 -4.95 -57.26
N LEU A 225 -30.65 -4.06 -56.28
CA LEU A 225 -31.89 -3.64 -55.61
C LEU A 225 -32.62 -2.59 -56.46
N LEU A 226 -33.94 -2.68 -56.47
CA LEU A 226 -34.85 -1.78 -57.17
C LEU A 226 -35.75 -1.04 -56.15
N PRO A 227 -36.08 0.24 -56.39
CA PRO A 227 -35.46 1.12 -57.38
C PRO A 227 -33.94 1.30 -57.10
N PRO A 228 -33.16 1.85 -58.04
CA PRO A 228 -31.77 2.23 -57.77
C PRO A 228 -31.65 3.27 -56.63
N ALA A 229 -30.44 3.54 -56.16
CA ALA A 229 -30.22 4.64 -55.22
C ALA A 229 -30.28 6.01 -55.90
N ASP A 230 -30.95 6.96 -55.25
CA ASP A 230 -31.07 8.35 -55.66
C ASP A 230 -31.21 9.29 -54.44
N ALA A 231 -31.52 10.56 -54.67
CA ALA A 231 -31.65 11.57 -53.62
C ALA A 231 -32.89 11.40 -52.72
N VAL A 232 -33.87 10.58 -53.12
CA VAL A 232 -35.08 10.27 -52.33
C VAL A 232 -34.92 8.91 -51.63
N THR A 233 -34.19 8.00 -52.26
CA THR A 233 -34.03 6.60 -51.90
C THR A 233 -32.54 6.30 -51.71
N PRO A 234 -31.95 6.62 -50.55
CA PRO A 234 -30.51 6.47 -50.31
C PRO A 234 -30.08 4.99 -50.28
N PRO A 235 -28.79 4.68 -50.52
CA PRO A 235 -28.29 3.30 -50.53
C PRO A 235 -28.62 2.51 -49.27
N LEU A 236 -29.10 1.28 -49.45
CA LEU A 236 -29.48 0.42 -48.33
C LEU A 236 -28.23 -0.09 -47.62
N ASP A 237 -28.19 0.06 -46.30
CA ASP A 237 -27.11 -0.50 -45.47
C ASP A 237 -27.32 -2.00 -45.29
N LEU A 238 -26.61 -2.79 -46.08
CA LEU A 238 -26.65 -4.25 -46.06
C LEU A 238 -25.67 -4.86 -45.03
N SER A 239 -25.28 -4.12 -43.98
CA SER A 239 -24.37 -4.60 -42.91
C SER A 239 -24.75 -5.99 -42.37
N MET A 240 -26.03 -6.19 -42.04
CA MET A 240 -26.55 -7.42 -41.44
C MET A 240 -27.04 -8.45 -42.47
N SER A 241 -27.05 -8.09 -43.76
CA SER A 241 -27.48 -8.97 -44.85
C SER A 241 -26.46 -10.08 -45.13
N ILE A 242 -26.95 -11.32 -45.16
CA ILE A 242 -26.16 -12.52 -45.47
C ILE A 242 -25.97 -12.66 -46.99
N THR A 243 -26.92 -12.15 -47.78
CA THR A 243 -26.93 -12.27 -49.25
C THR A 243 -26.20 -11.13 -49.96
N ARG A 244 -25.83 -10.06 -49.26
CA ARG A 244 -25.10 -8.88 -49.75
C ARG A 244 -23.98 -9.23 -50.75
N ALA A 245 -23.86 -8.42 -51.79
CA ALA A 245 -22.75 -8.45 -52.74
C ALA A 245 -21.39 -8.15 -52.07
N VAL A 246 -20.32 -8.32 -52.84
CA VAL A 246 -18.95 -8.26 -52.35
C VAL A 246 -18.16 -7.25 -53.17
N SER A 247 -17.29 -6.49 -52.52
CA SER A 247 -16.26 -5.66 -53.16
C SER A 247 -15.66 -6.39 -54.37
N PRO A 248 -15.75 -5.84 -55.59
CA PRO A 248 -15.19 -6.49 -56.77
C PRO A 248 -13.67 -6.65 -56.67
N VAL A 249 -12.98 -5.85 -55.84
CA VAL A 249 -11.55 -6.02 -55.51
C VAL A 249 -11.31 -7.33 -54.75
N HIS A 250 -12.17 -7.67 -53.79
CA HIS A 250 -12.06 -8.94 -53.06
C HIS A 250 -12.51 -10.15 -53.92
N ILE A 251 -13.41 -9.95 -54.89
CA ILE A 251 -13.74 -10.95 -55.91
C ILE A 251 -12.51 -11.23 -56.81
N GLU A 252 -11.80 -10.18 -57.23
CA GLU A 252 -10.53 -10.29 -57.99
C GLU A 252 -9.44 -11.02 -57.17
N TYR A 253 -9.28 -10.69 -55.89
CA TYR A 253 -8.36 -11.35 -54.96
C TYR A 253 -8.60 -12.87 -54.88
N LEU A 254 -9.86 -13.30 -54.78
CA LEU A 254 -10.22 -14.71 -54.73
C LEU A 254 -9.98 -15.42 -56.07
N ARG A 255 -10.22 -14.76 -57.21
CA ARG A 255 -9.87 -15.29 -58.54
C ARG A 255 -8.36 -15.47 -58.69
N ASN A 256 -7.56 -14.51 -58.25
CA ASN A 256 -6.09 -14.60 -58.24
C ASN A 256 -5.58 -15.74 -57.34
N MET A 257 -6.33 -16.13 -56.28
CA MET A 257 -6.03 -17.28 -55.43
C MET A 257 -6.63 -18.61 -55.94
N GLY A 258 -7.36 -18.61 -57.06
CA GLY A 258 -8.00 -19.81 -57.63
C GLY A 258 -9.23 -20.30 -56.87
N ILE A 259 -9.90 -19.43 -56.11
CA ILE A 259 -11.05 -19.76 -55.26
C ILE A 259 -12.36 -19.44 -55.99
N GLY A 260 -13.22 -20.45 -56.13
CA GLY A 260 -14.56 -20.34 -56.72
C GLY A 260 -15.67 -20.02 -55.71
N ALA A 261 -15.48 -20.32 -54.43
CA ALA A 261 -16.42 -19.97 -53.35
C ALA A 261 -15.71 -19.81 -51.99
N SER A 262 -16.25 -18.95 -51.12
CA SER A 262 -15.69 -18.67 -49.79
C SER A 262 -16.79 -18.59 -48.72
N LEU A 263 -16.48 -18.98 -47.48
CA LEU A 263 -17.33 -18.79 -46.31
C LEU A 263 -16.45 -18.46 -45.11
N SER A 264 -16.80 -17.42 -44.36
CA SER A 264 -16.04 -16.98 -43.18
C SER A 264 -16.95 -16.82 -41.96
N ILE A 265 -16.51 -17.35 -40.83
CA ILE A 265 -17.18 -17.25 -39.53
C ILE A 265 -16.24 -16.55 -38.56
N SER A 266 -16.69 -15.48 -37.91
CA SER A 266 -15.85 -14.70 -36.99
C SER A 266 -15.55 -15.46 -35.71
N ILE A 267 -14.30 -15.35 -35.25
CA ILE A 267 -13.85 -15.82 -33.94
C ILE A 267 -13.74 -14.59 -33.05
N VAL A 268 -14.58 -14.52 -32.00
CA VAL A 268 -14.66 -13.35 -31.11
C VAL A 268 -14.20 -13.73 -29.70
N VAL A 269 -13.23 -13.00 -29.16
CA VAL A 269 -12.67 -13.21 -27.81
C VAL A 269 -12.48 -11.84 -27.17
N GLU A 270 -12.92 -11.64 -25.93
CA GLU A 270 -12.92 -10.34 -25.24
C GLU A 270 -13.52 -9.20 -26.10
N GLU A 271 -14.66 -9.47 -26.73
CA GLU A 271 -15.38 -8.57 -27.65
C GLU A 271 -14.58 -8.11 -28.89
N LYS A 272 -13.41 -8.71 -29.18
CA LYS A 272 -12.54 -8.40 -30.32
C LYS A 272 -12.56 -9.51 -31.36
N LEU A 273 -12.34 -9.15 -32.63
CA LEU A 273 -12.14 -10.11 -33.72
C LEU A 273 -10.75 -10.77 -33.59
N TRP A 274 -10.71 -11.92 -32.92
CA TRP A 274 -9.49 -12.72 -32.69
C TRP A 274 -9.03 -13.44 -33.96
N GLY A 275 -9.96 -13.80 -34.84
CA GLY A 275 -9.66 -14.56 -36.05
C GLY A 275 -10.90 -14.88 -36.89
N LEU A 276 -10.72 -15.76 -37.87
CA LEU A 276 -11.77 -16.28 -38.74
C LEU A 276 -11.66 -17.81 -38.87
N ILE A 277 -12.80 -18.49 -38.90
CA ILE A 277 -12.91 -19.83 -39.50
C ILE A 277 -13.16 -19.60 -41.00
N ALA A 278 -12.11 -19.73 -41.81
CA ALA A 278 -12.13 -19.40 -43.24
C ALA A 278 -12.21 -20.68 -44.09
N CYS A 279 -13.23 -20.78 -44.95
CA CYS A 279 -13.55 -21.95 -45.76
C CYS A 279 -13.43 -21.59 -47.25
N HIS A 280 -12.64 -22.35 -48.02
CA HIS A 280 -12.40 -22.11 -49.45
C HIS A 280 -12.71 -23.34 -50.30
N ALA A 281 -13.31 -23.12 -51.46
CA ALA A 281 -13.61 -24.14 -52.46
C ALA A 281 -13.19 -23.66 -53.85
N ASN A 282 -12.72 -24.58 -54.69
CA ASN A 282 -12.17 -24.28 -56.02
C ASN A 282 -13.27 -23.99 -57.05
N GLY A 283 -14.54 -24.31 -56.72
CA GLY A 283 -15.72 -24.00 -57.53
C GLY A 283 -16.90 -23.54 -56.65
N PRO A 284 -18.07 -23.25 -57.25
CA PRO A 284 -19.24 -22.77 -56.55
C PRO A 284 -19.69 -23.70 -55.40
N ARG A 285 -19.97 -23.13 -54.22
CA ARG A 285 -20.33 -23.89 -53.01
C ARG A 285 -21.30 -23.12 -52.12
N LEU A 286 -22.57 -23.55 -52.15
CA LEU A 286 -23.63 -23.07 -51.26
C LEU A 286 -24.10 -24.20 -50.33
N PRO A 287 -23.62 -24.30 -49.08
CA PRO A 287 -24.21 -25.18 -48.08
C PRO A 287 -25.66 -24.79 -47.81
N SER A 288 -26.50 -25.74 -47.44
CA SER A 288 -27.92 -25.48 -47.15
C SER A 288 -28.09 -24.49 -45.99
N PHE A 289 -29.22 -23.77 -45.98
CA PHE A 289 -29.52 -22.76 -44.96
C PHE A 289 -29.35 -23.28 -43.51
N ILE A 290 -29.68 -24.56 -43.28
CA ILE A 290 -29.50 -25.24 -41.99
C ILE A 290 -28.02 -25.60 -41.69
N MET A 291 -27.21 -25.97 -42.69
CA MET A 291 -25.75 -26.13 -42.54
C MET A 291 -25.07 -24.79 -42.22
N ARG A 292 -25.50 -23.70 -42.85
CA ARG A 292 -24.97 -22.35 -42.59
C ARG A 292 -25.32 -21.88 -41.18
N THR A 293 -26.58 -22.05 -40.77
CA THR A 293 -27.04 -21.80 -39.38
C THR A 293 -26.25 -22.62 -38.36
N ALA A 294 -26.05 -23.92 -38.61
CA ALA A 294 -25.24 -24.76 -37.72
C ALA A 294 -23.77 -24.34 -37.67
N SER A 295 -23.21 -23.85 -38.78
CA SER A 295 -21.82 -23.36 -38.84
C SER A 295 -21.64 -22.08 -38.01
N GLU A 296 -22.54 -21.11 -38.16
CA GLU A 296 -22.55 -19.86 -37.39
C GLU A 296 -22.67 -20.12 -35.87
N LEU A 297 -23.68 -20.90 -35.45
CA LEU A 297 -23.89 -21.27 -34.05
C LEU A 297 -22.68 -22.04 -33.47
N PHE A 298 -22.05 -22.90 -34.28
CA PHE A 298 -20.83 -23.59 -33.88
C PHE A 298 -19.63 -22.63 -33.77
N GLY A 299 -19.51 -21.62 -34.62
CA GLY A 299 -18.49 -20.58 -34.52
C GLY A 299 -18.62 -19.73 -33.26
N ALA A 300 -19.85 -19.36 -32.88
CA ALA A 300 -20.14 -18.68 -31.63
C ALA A 300 -19.76 -19.56 -30.41
N MET A 301 -20.19 -20.82 -30.38
CA MET A 301 -19.81 -21.76 -29.31
C MET A 301 -18.30 -22.00 -29.25
N TYR A 302 -17.64 -22.17 -30.40
CA TYR A 302 -16.19 -22.32 -30.51
C TYR A 302 -15.47 -21.10 -29.92
N SER A 303 -15.95 -19.89 -30.20
CA SER A 303 -15.41 -18.63 -29.69
C SER A 303 -15.46 -18.57 -28.15
N MET A 304 -16.63 -18.85 -27.55
CA MET A 304 -16.78 -18.93 -26.09
C MET A 304 -15.92 -20.04 -25.47
N MET A 305 -15.78 -21.19 -26.15
CA MET A 305 -14.93 -22.30 -25.70
C MET A 305 -13.44 -21.98 -25.83
N LEU A 306 -13.03 -21.18 -26.81
CA LEU A 306 -11.67 -20.70 -27.00
C LEU A 306 -11.31 -19.70 -25.89
N GLU A 307 -12.15 -18.69 -25.66
CA GLU A 307 -12.02 -17.71 -24.58
C GLU A 307 -11.90 -18.41 -23.21
N SER A 308 -12.77 -19.39 -22.92
CA SER A 308 -12.69 -20.18 -21.69
C SER A 308 -11.37 -20.96 -21.52
N ARG A 309 -10.82 -21.49 -22.63
CA ARG A 309 -9.51 -22.17 -22.62
C ARG A 309 -8.34 -21.20 -22.45
N LEU A 310 -8.37 -20.05 -23.13
CA LEU A 310 -7.36 -19.00 -23.03
C LEU A 310 -7.32 -18.40 -21.61
N ARG A 311 -8.49 -18.11 -21.03
CA ARG A 311 -8.59 -17.56 -19.67
C ARG A 311 -8.06 -18.53 -18.61
N ARG A 312 -8.42 -19.82 -18.66
CA ARG A 312 -7.83 -20.84 -17.77
C ARG A 312 -6.32 -20.93 -17.92
N GLY A 313 -5.82 -20.86 -19.16
CA GLY A 313 -4.39 -20.76 -19.43
C GLY A 313 -3.74 -19.55 -18.75
N SER A 314 -4.40 -18.39 -18.71
CA SER A 314 -3.91 -17.23 -17.94
C SER A 314 -3.96 -17.46 -16.43
N GLU A 315 -5.09 -17.96 -15.91
CA GLU A 315 -5.32 -18.23 -14.47
C GLU A 315 -4.21 -19.14 -13.88
N GLU A 316 -3.86 -20.24 -14.58
CA GLU A 316 -2.79 -21.16 -14.16
C GLU A 316 -1.39 -20.51 -14.14
N HIS A 317 -1.09 -19.63 -15.09
CA HIS A 317 0.20 -18.94 -15.12
C HIS A 317 0.30 -17.83 -14.07
N GLU A 318 -0.80 -17.11 -13.79
CA GLU A 318 -0.82 -16.06 -12.78
C GLU A 318 -0.63 -16.64 -11.36
N GLN A 319 -1.24 -17.78 -11.06
CA GLN A 319 -1.01 -18.50 -9.81
C GLN A 319 0.46 -18.89 -9.62
N ARG A 320 1.12 -19.38 -10.68
CA ARG A 320 2.57 -19.68 -10.64
C ARG A 320 3.41 -18.41 -10.48
N ALA A 321 3.02 -17.30 -11.11
CA ALA A 321 3.71 -16.03 -11.02
C ALA A 321 3.70 -15.47 -9.59
N ARG A 322 2.53 -15.49 -8.93
CA ARG A 322 2.38 -15.14 -7.51
C ARG A 322 3.22 -16.06 -6.63
N ALA A 323 3.11 -17.37 -6.80
CA ALA A 323 3.89 -18.35 -6.02
C ALA A 323 5.42 -18.24 -6.24
N LEU A 324 5.89 -17.77 -7.40
CA LEU A 324 7.30 -17.42 -7.62
C LEU A 324 7.67 -16.16 -6.84
N ALA A 325 6.84 -15.12 -6.94
CA ALA A 325 7.03 -13.86 -6.24
C ALA A 325 7.10 -14.05 -4.71
N ASP A 326 6.22 -14.87 -4.13
CA ASP A 326 6.22 -15.22 -2.70
C ASP A 326 7.54 -15.91 -2.26
N ARG A 327 8.12 -16.76 -3.11
CA ARG A 327 9.44 -17.39 -2.86
C ARG A 327 10.59 -16.39 -2.94
N VAL A 328 10.53 -15.47 -3.91
CA VAL A 328 11.50 -14.39 -4.09
C VAL A 328 11.48 -13.47 -2.86
N ILE A 329 10.29 -13.05 -2.40
CA ILE A 329 10.08 -12.32 -1.14
C ILE A 329 10.75 -13.04 0.04
N THR A 330 10.42 -14.32 0.22
CA THR A 330 10.84 -15.10 1.40
C THR A 330 12.35 -15.27 1.48
N MET A 331 13.05 -15.41 0.33
CA MET A 331 14.51 -15.58 0.32
C MET A 331 15.28 -14.26 0.44
N ILE A 332 14.87 -13.19 -0.25
CA ILE A 332 15.52 -11.87 -0.11
C ILE A 332 15.38 -11.34 1.33
N ALA A 333 14.29 -11.68 2.02
CA ALA A 333 14.10 -11.34 3.42
C ALA A 333 15.16 -11.96 4.37
N GLY A 334 15.83 -13.05 3.95
CA GLY A 334 16.92 -13.67 4.71
C GLY A 334 18.33 -13.21 4.30
N ASP A 335 18.51 -12.68 3.08
CA ASP A 335 19.82 -12.32 2.53
C ASP A 335 19.69 -11.23 1.44
N GLU A 336 20.14 -10.01 1.75
CA GLU A 336 20.14 -8.90 0.79
C GLU A 336 21.11 -9.09 -0.39
N THR A 337 22.13 -9.95 -0.26
CA THR A 337 23.13 -10.17 -1.33
C THR A 337 22.55 -10.92 -2.53
N LEU A 338 21.41 -11.59 -2.37
CA LEU A 338 20.64 -12.19 -3.46
C LEU A 338 20.17 -11.16 -4.49
N MET A 339 19.98 -9.90 -4.09
CA MET A 339 19.65 -8.78 -4.99
C MET A 339 20.84 -8.30 -5.84
N GLU A 340 22.00 -8.93 -5.70
CA GLU A 340 23.20 -8.75 -6.54
C GLU A 340 23.59 -10.06 -7.27
N ASN A 341 22.79 -11.13 -7.11
CA ASN A 341 23.05 -12.46 -7.66
C ASN A 341 22.15 -12.77 -8.86
N ALA A 342 22.60 -12.34 -10.05
CA ALA A 342 21.89 -12.58 -11.31
C ALA A 342 21.78 -14.09 -11.68
N GLN A 343 22.65 -14.96 -11.15
CA GLN A 343 22.55 -16.41 -11.38
C GLN A 343 21.37 -17.01 -10.60
N TRP A 344 21.30 -16.74 -9.29
CA TRP A 344 20.17 -17.17 -8.44
C TRP A 344 18.83 -16.72 -9.03
N LEU A 345 18.77 -15.48 -9.51
CA LEU A 345 17.57 -14.96 -10.16
C LEU A 345 17.23 -15.70 -11.46
N GLN A 346 18.21 -15.97 -12.35
CA GLN A 346 17.94 -16.74 -13.58
C GLN A 346 17.45 -18.16 -13.27
N ASP A 347 18.06 -18.84 -12.29
CA ASP A 347 17.66 -20.18 -11.87
C ASP A 347 16.25 -20.19 -11.25
N MET A 348 15.85 -19.14 -10.52
CA MET A 348 14.48 -18.97 -10.04
C MET A 348 13.45 -18.69 -11.14
N THR A 349 13.81 -17.90 -12.17
CA THR A 349 12.88 -17.56 -13.27
C THR A 349 12.82 -18.61 -14.38
N ARG A 350 13.79 -19.53 -14.44
CA ARG A 350 14.00 -20.53 -15.51
C ARG A 350 12.73 -21.29 -15.92
N ASP A 351 11.97 -21.79 -14.95
CA ASP A 351 10.75 -22.59 -15.17
C ASP A 351 9.49 -21.74 -15.50
N MET A 352 9.63 -20.42 -15.53
CA MET A 352 8.53 -19.46 -15.64
C MET A 352 8.65 -18.54 -16.86
N VAL A 353 9.82 -17.96 -17.08
CA VAL A 353 10.12 -17.10 -18.23
C VAL A 353 11.38 -17.62 -18.91
N ASP A 354 11.19 -18.20 -20.10
CA ASP A 354 12.29 -18.63 -20.97
C ASP A 354 13.19 -17.42 -21.28
N CYS A 355 14.46 -17.48 -20.89
CA CYS A 355 15.46 -16.43 -21.06
C CYS A 355 16.88 -16.99 -21.07
N ASP A 356 17.69 -16.54 -22.02
CA ASP A 356 19.09 -16.99 -22.19
C ASP A 356 20.03 -16.34 -21.18
N GLY A 357 19.70 -15.15 -20.66
CA GLY A 357 20.51 -14.42 -19.67
C GLY A 357 19.72 -13.38 -18.89
N VAL A 358 20.32 -12.94 -17.79
CA VAL A 358 19.73 -12.01 -16.81
C VAL A 358 20.78 -10.97 -16.40
N ALA A 359 20.35 -9.72 -16.27
CA ALA A 359 21.12 -8.67 -15.62
C ALA A 359 20.34 -8.04 -14.48
N ILE A 360 21.02 -7.69 -13.39
CA ILE A 360 20.49 -6.83 -12.33
C ILE A 360 21.30 -5.54 -12.33
N TYR A 361 20.67 -4.43 -12.68
CA TYR A 361 21.24 -3.09 -12.55
C TYR A 361 20.78 -2.49 -11.22
N ARG A 362 21.73 -2.27 -10.30
CA ARG A 362 21.48 -1.73 -8.95
C ARG A 362 22.54 -0.68 -8.60
N SER A 363 22.12 0.49 -8.12
CA SER A 363 23.01 1.54 -7.60
C SER A 363 24.17 1.94 -8.54
N GLY A 364 23.95 1.89 -9.86
CA GLY A 364 24.95 2.23 -10.88
C GLY A 364 25.88 1.09 -11.33
N LYS A 365 25.73 -0.13 -10.80
CA LYS A 365 26.46 -1.35 -11.22
C LYS A 365 25.53 -2.32 -11.95
N ALA A 366 26.08 -3.17 -12.83
CA ALA A 366 25.32 -4.20 -13.53
C ALA A 366 25.90 -5.60 -13.29
N HIS A 367 25.12 -6.45 -12.64
CA HIS A 367 25.45 -7.83 -12.29
C HIS A 367 24.88 -8.75 -13.36
N LEU A 368 25.72 -9.52 -14.07
CA LEU A 368 25.35 -10.24 -15.29
C LEU A 368 25.44 -11.76 -15.11
N HIS A 369 24.48 -12.51 -15.66
CA HIS A 369 24.56 -13.96 -15.82
C HIS A 369 23.96 -14.45 -17.15
N GLY A 370 24.44 -15.57 -17.67
CA GLY A 370 23.99 -16.13 -18.94
C GLY A 370 24.29 -15.24 -20.16
N SER A 371 23.38 -15.25 -21.14
CA SER A 371 23.52 -14.51 -22.41
C SER A 371 22.98 -13.09 -22.32
N THR A 372 23.86 -12.14 -22.03
CA THR A 372 23.57 -10.71 -21.86
C THR A 372 24.33 -9.85 -22.89
N PRO A 373 23.97 -8.56 -23.07
CA PRO A 373 24.87 -7.56 -23.66
C PRO A 373 26.15 -7.36 -22.84
N SER A 374 27.03 -6.42 -23.24
CA SER A 374 28.13 -5.95 -22.38
C SER A 374 27.60 -5.18 -21.16
N GLU A 375 28.40 -5.07 -20.09
CA GLU A 375 28.06 -4.28 -18.90
C GLU A 375 27.78 -2.81 -19.24
N GLU A 376 28.62 -2.23 -20.11
CA GLU A 376 28.45 -0.89 -20.69
C GLU A 376 27.09 -0.72 -21.40
N ASN A 377 26.70 -1.67 -22.27
CA ASN A 377 25.40 -1.63 -22.94
C ASN A 377 24.23 -1.81 -21.97
N VAL A 378 24.39 -2.61 -20.90
CA VAL A 378 23.36 -2.78 -19.86
C VAL A 378 23.18 -1.51 -19.04
N ILE A 379 24.27 -0.83 -18.67
CA ILE A 379 24.23 0.46 -17.97
C ILE A 379 23.61 1.55 -18.88
N ALA A 380 23.99 1.59 -20.16
CA ALA A 380 23.40 2.50 -21.14
C ALA A 380 21.89 2.24 -21.35
N LEU A 381 21.46 0.98 -21.41
CA LEU A 381 20.05 0.59 -21.43
C LEU A 381 19.32 1.04 -20.16
N ALA A 382 19.89 0.85 -18.97
CA ALA A 382 19.29 1.28 -17.71
C ALA A 382 19.16 2.81 -17.60
N HIS A 383 20.11 3.58 -18.14
CA HIS A 383 19.99 5.03 -18.28
C HIS A 383 18.88 5.43 -19.27
N HIS A 384 18.80 4.78 -20.43
CA HIS A 384 17.75 5.04 -21.41
C HIS A 384 16.35 4.71 -20.85
N LEU A 385 16.20 3.59 -20.14
CA LEU A 385 14.95 3.18 -19.48
C LEU A 385 14.54 4.09 -18.31
N ASN A 386 15.52 4.71 -17.61
CA ASN A 386 15.27 5.75 -16.61
C ASN A 386 14.82 7.08 -17.22
N ALA A 387 15.39 7.46 -18.37
CA ALA A 387 15.03 8.70 -19.09
C ALA A 387 13.68 8.57 -19.82
N ALA A 388 13.35 7.38 -20.31
CA ALA A 388 12.00 7.03 -20.72
C ALA A 388 11.07 6.92 -19.48
N SER A 389 9.76 6.94 -19.72
CA SER A 389 8.75 6.89 -18.64
C SER A 389 8.16 5.51 -18.28
N PRO A 390 8.75 4.31 -18.57
CA PRO A 390 8.16 3.05 -18.13
C PRO A 390 8.40 2.83 -16.62
N SER A 391 7.40 3.17 -15.81
CA SER A 391 7.23 2.73 -14.42
C SER A 391 6.55 1.35 -14.31
N ARG A 392 6.59 0.57 -15.39
CA ARG A 392 5.94 -0.74 -15.62
C ARG A 392 6.90 -1.67 -16.36
N VAL A 393 6.58 -2.95 -16.43
CA VAL A 393 7.36 -3.90 -17.26
C VAL A 393 7.24 -3.58 -18.76
N PHE A 394 8.39 -3.42 -19.41
CA PHE A 394 8.52 -3.20 -20.85
C PHE A 394 9.19 -4.39 -21.53
N THR A 395 8.81 -4.69 -22.76
CA THR A 395 9.27 -5.85 -23.55
C THR A 395 9.60 -5.45 -24.99
N THR A 396 10.59 -6.11 -25.59
CA THR A 396 10.92 -6.00 -27.01
C THR A 396 11.50 -7.32 -27.55
N ASP A 397 11.17 -7.67 -28.80
CA ASP A 397 11.81 -8.70 -29.61
C ASP A 397 12.96 -8.15 -30.49
N ASP A 398 13.16 -6.84 -30.48
CA ASP A 398 14.13 -6.08 -31.27
C ASP A 398 14.86 -5.07 -30.37
N LEU A 399 15.89 -5.54 -29.67
CA LEU A 399 16.68 -4.73 -28.74
C LEU A 399 17.51 -3.66 -29.47
N ALA A 400 17.87 -3.90 -30.74
CA ALA A 400 18.56 -2.93 -31.58
C ALA A 400 17.71 -1.68 -31.86
N SER A 401 16.39 -1.82 -31.98
CA SER A 401 15.47 -0.67 -32.12
C SER A 401 15.41 0.22 -30.87
N VAL A 402 15.72 -0.32 -29.68
CA VAL A 402 15.75 0.42 -28.41
C VAL A 402 17.15 1.00 -28.14
N HIS A 403 18.21 0.24 -28.44
CA HIS A 403 19.59 0.66 -28.27
C HIS A 403 20.47 0.12 -29.42
N ALA A 404 20.73 0.96 -30.41
CA ALA A 404 21.41 0.58 -31.66
C ALA A 404 22.74 -0.20 -31.49
N PRO A 405 23.62 0.09 -30.49
CA PRO A 405 24.82 -0.71 -30.22
C PRO A 405 24.55 -2.20 -29.95
N CYS A 406 23.37 -2.59 -29.46
CA CYS A 406 23.02 -4.00 -29.25
C CYS A 406 22.85 -4.80 -30.56
N SER A 407 22.76 -4.14 -31.73
CA SER A 407 22.77 -4.83 -33.03
C SER A 407 24.04 -5.65 -33.26
N ALA A 408 25.18 -5.23 -32.71
CA ALA A 408 26.45 -5.95 -32.76
C ALA A 408 26.53 -7.16 -31.79
N THR A 409 25.52 -7.34 -30.93
CA THR A 409 25.44 -8.42 -29.93
C THR A 409 24.12 -9.20 -30.00
N ALA A 410 23.43 -9.19 -31.15
CA ALA A 410 22.13 -9.84 -31.31
C ALA A 410 22.19 -11.37 -31.09
N ASP A 411 23.32 -11.99 -31.44
CA ASP A 411 23.67 -13.39 -31.16
C ASP A 411 23.59 -13.73 -29.66
N ARG A 412 23.95 -12.77 -28.79
CA ARG A 412 23.88 -12.87 -27.33
C ARG A 412 22.54 -12.39 -26.77
N ALA A 413 22.00 -11.29 -27.28
CA ALA A 413 20.77 -10.68 -26.80
C ALA A 413 20.13 -9.82 -27.90
N ALA A 414 19.03 -10.33 -28.49
CA ALA A 414 18.21 -9.63 -29.48
C ALA A 414 16.85 -9.19 -28.91
N GLY A 415 16.38 -9.76 -27.80
CA GLY A 415 15.16 -9.36 -27.11
C GLY A 415 15.42 -9.09 -25.63
N MET A 416 14.59 -8.22 -25.04
CA MET A 416 14.69 -7.79 -23.64
C MET A 416 13.31 -7.66 -22.99
N MET A 417 13.20 -8.05 -21.73
CA MET A 417 12.18 -7.60 -20.79
C MET A 417 12.85 -6.80 -19.67
N SER A 418 12.33 -5.62 -19.33
CA SER A 418 12.82 -4.80 -18.23
C SER A 418 11.78 -4.63 -17.13
N ILE A 419 12.20 -4.87 -15.88
CA ILE A 419 11.36 -4.88 -14.68
C ILE A 419 11.94 -3.85 -13.68
N PRO A 420 11.36 -2.65 -13.53
CA PRO A 420 11.85 -1.63 -12.60
C PRO A 420 11.45 -1.94 -11.16
N ILE A 421 12.44 -2.14 -10.28
CA ILE A 421 12.25 -2.64 -8.91
C ILE A 421 12.33 -1.56 -7.81
N SER A 422 12.84 -0.37 -8.12
CA SER A 422 12.87 0.78 -7.20
C SER A 422 12.30 2.04 -7.86
N ARG A 423 12.11 3.12 -7.07
CA ARG A 423 11.29 4.28 -7.46
C ARG A 423 12.07 5.40 -8.17
N VAL A 424 13.11 5.95 -7.54
CA VAL A 424 13.96 7.04 -8.07
C VAL A 424 15.37 6.98 -7.42
N PRO A 425 16.46 6.89 -8.21
CA PRO A 425 16.50 6.38 -9.58
C PRO A 425 15.95 4.93 -9.62
N ARG A 426 15.62 4.42 -10.81
CA ARG A 426 15.12 3.04 -10.94
C ARG A 426 16.29 2.07 -11.15
N ASP A 427 16.38 1.12 -10.24
CA ASP A 427 17.10 -0.15 -10.41
C ASP A 427 16.23 -1.10 -11.25
N TYR A 428 16.86 -2.01 -12.00
CA TYR A 428 16.19 -2.87 -12.98
C TYR A 428 16.66 -4.33 -12.91
N ILE A 429 15.72 -5.25 -13.01
CA ILE A 429 15.98 -6.61 -13.51
C ILE A 429 15.73 -6.59 -15.03
N LEU A 430 16.68 -7.10 -15.80
CA LEU A 430 16.58 -7.25 -17.26
C LEU A 430 16.70 -8.74 -17.62
N LEU A 431 15.71 -9.28 -18.31
CA LEU A 431 15.73 -10.65 -18.85
C LEU A 431 15.99 -10.58 -20.36
N PHE A 432 16.92 -11.38 -20.89
CA PHE A 432 17.33 -11.34 -22.29
C PHE A 432 17.05 -12.67 -23.03
N ARG A 433 16.82 -12.56 -24.33
CA ARG A 433 16.74 -13.68 -25.28
C ARG A 433 17.66 -13.45 -26.46
N ARG A 434 18.32 -14.50 -26.93
CA ARG A 434 19.17 -14.49 -28.13
C ARG A 434 18.37 -14.26 -29.41
N GLU A 435 19.07 -13.86 -30.48
CA GLU A 435 18.53 -13.96 -31.82
C GLU A 435 18.08 -15.41 -32.11
N ARG A 436 16.86 -15.55 -32.64
CA ARG A 436 16.37 -16.81 -33.20
C ARG A 436 15.95 -16.55 -34.63
N ILE A 437 16.86 -16.82 -35.57
CA ILE A 437 16.60 -16.71 -37.01
C ILE A 437 15.33 -17.49 -37.34
N SER A 438 14.30 -16.77 -37.78
CA SER A 438 12.99 -17.31 -38.08
C SER A 438 12.66 -17.13 -39.56
N GLU A 439 12.04 -18.14 -40.15
CA GLU A 439 11.49 -18.07 -41.50
C GLU A 439 10.00 -17.75 -41.39
N ILE A 440 9.60 -16.52 -41.72
CA ILE A 440 8.18 -16.17 -41.85
C ILE A 440 7.77 -16.50 -43.28
N ARG A 441 6.86 -17.45 -43.44
CA ARG A 441 6.32 -17.87 -44.74
C ARG A 441 5.05 -17.08 -45.04
N TRP A 442 5.06 -16.26 -46.09
CA TRP A 442 3.94 -15.41 -46.49
C TRP A 442 3.14 -16.01 -47.65
N GLY A 443 1.83 -15.79 -47.68
CA GLY A 443 0.95 -16.15 -48.80
C GLY A 443 1.09 -15.20 -49.98
N GLY A 444 2.27 -15.16 -50.60
CA GLY A 444 2.70 -14.15 -51.58
C GLY A 444 3.72 -13.15 -51.00
N ASP A 445 4.34 -12.35 -51.88
CA ASP A 445 5.36 -11.35 -51.51
C ASP A 445 4.70 -10.13 -50.79
N PRO A 446 4.98 -9.88 -49.49
CA PRO A 446 4.35 -8.80 -48.74
C PRO A 446 4.85 -7.40 -49.14
N ALA A 447 5.85 -7.27 -50.01
CA ALA A 447 6.23 -5.99 -50.62
C ALA A 447 5.35 -5.61 -51.82
N LYS A 448 4.54 -6.55 -52.34
CA LYS A 448 3.72 -6.40 -53.56
C LYS A 448 2.23 -6.54 -53.26
N LEU A 449 1.75 -5.76 -52.28
CA LEU A 449 0.39 -5.86 -51.76
C LEU A 449 -0.67 -5.46 -52.80
N LEU A 450 -0.40 -4.37 -53.51
CA LEU A 450 -1.31 -3.72 -54.44
C LEU A 450 -0.52 -3.34 -55.70
N GLU A 451 -1.00 -3.76 -56.87
CA GLU A 451 -0.49 -3.32 -58.16
C GLU A 451 -1.45 -2.26 -58.73
N ALA A 452 -0.92 -1.20 -59.34
CA ALA A 452 -1.76 -0.32 -60.15
C ALA A 452 -2.30 -1.12 -61.36
N SER A 453 -3.57 -0.90 -61.74
CA SER A 453 -4.11 -1.46 -62.98
C SER A 453 -3.38 -0.90 -64.19
N THR A 454 -3.52 -1.57 -65.34
CA THR A 454 -2.99 -1.10 -66.63
C THR A 454 -3.49 0.29 -67.01
N ASP A 455 -4.61 0.72 -66.43
CA ASP A 455 -5.31 1.95 -66.75
C ASP A 455 -5.07 3.05 -65.68
N GLY A 456 -4.30 2.74 -64.62
CA GLY A 456 -3.87 3.67 -63.57
C GLY A 456 -4.93 4.08 -62.54
N GLU A 457 -6.22 4.08 -62.90
CA GLU A 457 -7.31 4.56 -62.04
C GLU A 457 -7.70 3.61 -60.89
N ARG A 458 -7.24 2.36 -60.91
CA ARG A 458 -7.69 1.30 -59.98
C ARG A 458 -6.53 0.53 -59.37
N MET A 459 -6.61 0.20 -58.08
CA MET A 459 -5.68 -0.72 -57.42
C MET A 459 -6.19 -2.17 -57.53
N SER A 460 -5.33 -3.06 -58.01
CA SER A 460 -5.56 -4.50 -58.15
C SER A 460 -4.88 -5.24 -56.98
N PRO A 461 -5.53 -6.28 -56.39
CA PRO A 461 -4.90 -7.13 -55.39
C PRO A 461 -3.78 -7.97 -56.00
N ARG A 462 -2.82 -8.40 -55.17
CA ARG A 462 -1.68 -9.20 -55.63
C ARG A 462 -2.08 -10.42 -56.47
N LYS A 463 -1.26 -10.71 -57.49
CA LYS A 463 -1.50 -11.77 -58.49
C LYS A 463 -0.87 -13.13 -58.13
N SER A 464 -0.08 -13.19 -57.06
CA SER A 464 0.60 -14.42 -56.63
C SER A 464 0.42 -14.66 -55.13
N PHE A 465 0.06 -15.90 -54.80
CA PHE A 465 -0.09 -16.41 -53.43
C PHE A 465 0.91 -17.54 -53.12
N ALA A 466 1.88 -17.77 -54.00
CA ALA A 466 2.94 -18.74 -53.79
C ALA A 466 3.72 -18.43 -52.50
N ALA A 467 4.06 -19.45 -51.73
CA ALA A 467 4.67 -19.30 -50.41
C ALA A 467 6.03 -18.57 -50.50
N PHE A 468 6.10 -17.37 -49.94
CA PHE A 468 7.30 -16.53 -49.93
C PHE A 468 7.98 -16.59 -48.56
N ALA A 469 9.14 -17.24 -48.50
CA ALA A 469 9.95 -17.35 -47.29
C ALA A 469 10.79 -16.09 -47.06
N ARG A 470 10.55 -15.38 -45.95
CA ARG A 470 11.41 -14.28 -45.49
C ARG A 470 12.14 -14.67 -44.21
N LEU A 471 13.45 -14.78 -44.29
CA LEU A 471 14.33 -14.88 -43.12
C LEU A 471 14.34 -13.55 -42.36
N VAL A 472 13.97 -13.60 -41.08
CA VAL A 472 14.12 -12.49 -40.12
C VAL A 472 15.37 -12.74 -39.29
N ARG A 473 16.15 -11.67 -39.08
CA ARG A 473 17.39 -11.66 -38.31
C ARG A 473 17.42 -10.48 -37.34
N GLY A 474 18.31 -10.53 -36.36
CA GLY A 474 18.45 -9.51 -35.32
C GLY A 474 17.30 -9.46 -34.32
N ARG A 475 16.44 -10.50 -34.28
CA ARG A 475 15.25 -10.56 -33.40
C ARG A 475 15.17 -11.86 -32.60
N ALA A 476 14.60 -11.75 -31.42
CA ALA A 476 14.37 -12.85 -30.49
C ALA A 476 12.91 -13.36 -30.54
N PRO A 477 12.59 -14.51 -29.92
CA PRO A 477 11.20 -14.90 -29.67
C PRO A 477 10.51 -13.86 -28.76
N ARG A 478 9.41 -13.26 -29.23
CA ARG A 478 8.60 -12.27 -28.48
C ARG A 478 8.29 -12.77 -27.06
N PHE A 479 8.56 -11.93 -26.05
CA PHE A 479 8.02 -12.13 -24.71
C PHE A 479 6.50 -11.96 -24.78
N CYS A 480 5.74 -13.02 -24.52
CA CYS A 480 4.29 -12.98 -24.65
C CYS A 480 3.61 -12.37 -23.42
N ASP A 481 2.31 -12.07 -23.50
CA ASP A 481 1.52 -11.48 -22.41
C ASP A 481 1.69 -12.20 -21.07
N ARG A 482 1.82 -13.53 -21.10
CA ARG A 482 2.13 -14.37 -19.93
C ARG A 482 3.45 -13.95 -19.29
N ASP A 483 4.51 -13.87 -20.10
CA ASP A 483 5.85 -13.52 -19.64
C ASP A 483 5.84 -12.11 -19.02
N GLN A 484 5.16 -11.14 -19.66
CA GLN A 484 5.03 -9.78 -19.14
C GLN A 484 4.21 -9.72 -17.84
N ARG A 485 3.14 -10.52 -17.70
CA ARG A 485 2.37 -10.66 -16.45
C ARG A 485 3.20 -11.26 -15.32
N ILE A 486 4.08 -12.24 -15.61
CA ILE A 486 5.03 -12.78 -14.63
C ILE A 486 6.01 -11.70 -14.18
N GLY A 487 6.59 -10.94 -15.12
CA GLY A 487 7.47 -9.82 -14.79
C GLY A 487 6.80 -8.76 -13.91
N GLU A 488 5.53 -8.43 -14.17
CA GLU A 488 4.77 -7.44 -13.40
C GLU A 488 4.42 -7.94 -11.98
N ALA A 489 4.16 -9.25 -11.80
CA ALA A 489 4.01 -9.84 -10.48
C ALA A 489 5.32 -9.79 -9.66
N ILE A 490 6.46 -10.13 -10.30
CA ILE A 490 7.80 -9.98 -9.70
C ILE A 490 8.06 -8.52 -9.31
N ARG A 491 7.69 -7.57 -10.18
CA ARG A 491 7.82 -6.12 -9.94
C ARG A 491 7.12 -5.66 -8.67
N GLN A 492 5.87 -6.08 -8.48
CA GLN A 492 5.03 -5.67 -7.35
C GLN A 492 5.58 -6.22 -6.03
N ALA A 493 5.95 -7.51 -6.01
CA ALA A 493 6.52 -8.17 -4.85
C ALA A 493 7.88 -7.57 -4.40
N LEU A 494 8.78 -7.31 -5.35
CA LEU A 494 10.09 -6.72 -5.02
C LEU A 494 9.98 -5.29 -4.49
N ILE A 495 9.05 -4.49 -5.03
CA ILE A 495 8.76 -3.15 -4.51
C ILE A 495 8.20 -3.24 -3.07
N GLU A 496 7.34 -4.21 -2.77
CA GLU A 496 6.82 -4.40 -1.41
C GLU A 496 7.92 -4.77 -0.40
N VAL A 497 8.84 -5.66 -0.78
CA VAL A 497 10.01 -6.01 0.06
C VAL A 497 10.89 -4.81 0.32
N ILE A 498 11.30 -4.09 -0.74
CA ILE A 498 12.21 -2.95 -0.63
C ILE A 498 11.60 -1.84 0.26
N LEU A 499 10.29 -1.65 0.25
CA LEU A 499 9.59 -0.75 1.18
C LEU A 499 9.62 -1.27 2.62
N ARG A 500 9.19 -2.52 2.86
CA ARG A 500 9.17 -3.14 4.20
C ARG A 500 10.54 -3.11 4.91
N TYR A 501 11.63 -3.28 4.14
CA TYR A 501 13.00 -3.20 4.68
C TYR A 501 13.43 -1.76 4.98
N SER A 502 13.04 -0.79 4.16
CA SER A 502 13.34 0.63 4.40
C SER A 502 12.66 1.19 5.65
N ASP A 503 11.46 0.71 5.98
CA ASP A 503 10.70 1.21 7.13
C ASP A 503 11.28 0.73 8.47
N GLY A 504 11.64 -0.56 8.58
CA GLY A 504 12.16 -1.15 9.83
C GLY A 504 13.43 -0.47 10.36
N ALA A 505 14.40 -0.22 9.49
CA ALA A 505 15.67 0.44 9.84
C ALA A 505 15.52 1.94 10.17
N SER A 506 14.39 2.55 9.82
CA SER A 506 14.05 3.94 10.20
C SER A 506 13.46 3.98 11.61
N ASP A 507 12.53 3.06 11.89
CA ASP A 507 11.79 3.01 13.16
C ASP A 507 12.69 2.67 14.36
N GLU A 508 13.73 1.85 14.15
CA GLU A 508 14.71 1.52 15.19
C GLU A 508 15.61 2.70 15.57
N ARG A 509 16.05 3.52 14.59
CA ARG A 509 16.81 4.75 14.84
C ARG A 509 15.97 5.80 15.57
N ARG A 510 14.69 5.92 15.18
CA ARG A 510 13.73 6.82 15.83
C ARG A 510 13.58 6.47 17.32
N ARG A 511 13.31 5.20 17.62
CA ARG A 511 13.22 4.68 19.00
C ARG A 511 14.52 4.84 19.81
N ALA A 512 15.68 4.82 19.16
CA ALA A 512 16.95 5.09 19.83
C ALA A 512 17.10 6.58 20.22
N SER A 513 16.73 7.51 19.31
CA SER A 513 16.74 8.96 19.58
C SER A 513 15.76 9.34 20.68
N GLU A 514 14.52 8.84 20.60
CA GLU A 514 13.45 9.08 21.59
C GLU A 514 13.88 8.66 23.02
N ARG A 515 14.65 7.57 23.17
CA ARG A 515 15.21 7.14 24.47
C ARG A 515 16.31 8.08 24.98
N GLN A 516 17.18 8.57 24.10
CA GLN A 516 18.32 9.40 24.49
C GLN A 516 17.88 10.78 25.00
N GLU A 517 16.87 11.39 24.37
CA GLU A 517 16.31 12.68 24.79
C GLU A 517 15.70 12.60 26.20
N VAL A 518 14.95 11.53 26.49
CA VAL A 518 14.31 11.32 27.80
C VAL A 518 15.33 11.12 28.93
N LEU A 519 16.43 10.39 28.68
CA LEU A 519 17.51 10.23 29.67
C LEU A 519 18.18 11.57 30.00
N ILE A 520 18.30 12.47 29.03
CA ILE A 520 18.83 13.83 29.24
C ILE A 520 17.84 14.69 30.04
N ALA A 521 16.53 14.55 29.83
CA ALA A 521 15.51 15.27 30.60
C ALA A 521 15.53 14.91 32.10
N GLU A 522 15.57 13.62 32.44
CA GLU A 522 15.61 13.16 33.85
C GLU A 522 16.94 13.53 34.54
N LEU A 523 18.06 13.47 33.82
CA LEU A 523 19.36 13.95 34.32
C LEU A 523 19.28 15.43 34.74
N ASN A 524 18.71 16.27 33.88
CA ASN A 524 18.53 17.70 34.15
C ASN A 524 17.58 17.95 35.32
N HIS A 525 16.51 17.15 35.48
CA HIS A 525 15.61 17.25 36.63
C HIS A 525 16.35 17.03 37.95
N ARG A 526 17.12 15.95 38.09
CA ARG A 526 17.84 15.63 39.33
C ARG A 526 18.91 16.66 39.71
N VAL A 527 19.62 17.22 38.73
CA VAL A 527 20.59 18.31 38.96
C VAL A 527 19.92 19.55 39.55
N ARG A 528 18.72 19.92 39.07
CA ARG A 528 17.97 21.09 39.57
C ARG A 528 17.57 20.93 41.04
N ASN A 529 17.11 19.75 41.43
CA ASN A 529 16.65 19.50 42.80
C ASN A 529 17.80 19.58 43.81
N ILE A 530 19.01 19.13 43.42
CA ILE A 530 20.22 19.26 44.26
C ILE A 530 20.67 20.72 44.40
N LEU A 531 20.58 21.53 43.34
CA LEU A 531 20.88 22.96 43.41
C LEU A 531 19.90 23.72 44.31
N ALA A 532 18.63 23.32 44.36
CA ALA A 532 17.67 23.86 45.31
C ALA A 532 18.05 23.51 46.76
N LEU A 533 18.31 22.22 47.06
CA LEU A 533 18.75 21.76 48.38
C LEU A 533 20.01 22.49 48.88
N ILE A 534 21.03 22.65 48.03
CA ILE A 534 22.25 23.41 48.35
C ILE A 534 21.90 24.84 48.76
N ARG A 535 20.97 25.51 48.07
CA ARG A 535 20.61 26.89 48.39
C ARG A 535 19.81 26.99 49.70
N SER A 536 18.88 26.07 49.98
CA SER A 536 18.17 26.02 51.26
C SER A 536 19.14 25.79 52.44
N LEU A 537 20.18 24.95 52.25
CA LEU A 537 21.26 24.75 53.22
C LEU A 537 22.09 26.03 53.44
N VAL A 538 22.41 26.79 52.40
CA VAL A 538 23.10 28.11 52.47
C VAL A 538 22.29 29.09 53.31
N THR A 539 20.98 29.20 53.05
CA THR A 539 20.06 30.12 53.74
C THR A 539 19.92 29.75 55.22
N LYS A 540 19.46 28.53 55.53
CA LYS A 540 19.17 28.10 56.92
C LYS A 540 20.42 27.99 57.79
N THR A 541 21.59 27.66 57.24
CA THR A 541 22.84 27.67 58.01
C THR A 541 23.27 29.09 58.38
N SER A 542 22.89 30.12 57.61
CA SER A 542 23.29 31.52 57.91
C SER A 542 22.49 32.14 59.06
N GLN A 543 21.19 31.80 59.17
CA GLN A 543 20.31 32.22 60.25
C GLN A 543 20.73 31.66 61.63
N ALA A 544 21.44 30.53 61.65
CA ALA A 544 21.80 29.79 62.86
C ALA A 544 23.24 30.03 63.36
N ALA A 545 24.09 30.68 62.56
CA ALA A 545 25.50 30.87 62.88
C ALA A 545 25.74 32.13 63.73
N VAL A 546 26.71 32.06 64.65
CA VAL A 546 27.09 33.18 65.54
C VAL A 546 28.24 34.01 64.96
N ASP A 547 29.05 33.41 64.09
CA ASP A 547 30.14 34.06 63.36
C ASP A 547 30.34 33.45 61.96
N VAL A 548 31.09 34.14 61.11
CA VAL A 548 31.28 33.79 59.69
C VAL A 548 32.13 32.52 59.50
N THR A 549 33.04 32.21 60.41
CA THR A 549 33.89 31.01 60.32
C THR A 549 33.03 29.77 60.62
N SER A 550 32.28 29.81 61.72
CA SER A 550 31.31 28.78 62.11
C SER A 550 30.24 28.55 61.03
N TYR A 551 29.79 29.62 60.36
CA TYR A 551 28.92 29.53 59.18
C TYR A 551 29.58 28.76 58.02
N VAL A 552 30.78 29.17 57.60
CA VAL A 552 31.50 28.56 56.46
C VAL A 552 31.82 27.09 56.73
N ASP A 553 32.29 26.75 57.93
CA ASP A 553 32.60 25.37 58.30
C ASP A 553 31.34 24.49 58.31
N SER A 554 30.27 24.96 58.94
CA SER A 554 29.01 24.21 59.04
C SER A 554 28.27 24.08 57.71
N LEU A 555 28.42 25.04 56.81
CA LEU A 555 27.87 24.97 55.45
C LEU A 555 28.71 24.03 54.58
N SER A 556 30.04 24.14 54.66
CA SER A 556 30.97 23.32 53.87
C SER A 556 30.83 21.82 54.20
N GLY A 557 30.65 21.47 55.48
CA GLY A 557 30.35 20.09 55.89
C GLY A 557 29.10 19.52 55.22
N ARG A 558 27.97 20.24 55.32
CA ARG A 558 26.67 19.82 54.73
C ARG A 558 26.72 19.69 53.22
N VAL A 559 27.34 20.66 52.53
CA VAL A 559 27.49 20.62 51.06
C VAL A 559 28.39 19.46 50.63
N GLN A 560 29.46 19.15 51.37
CA GLN A 560 30.31 17.99 51.10
C GLN A 560 29.59 16.65 51.37
N ALA A 561 28.76 16.55 52.41
CA ALA A 561 27.95 15.36 52.67
C ALA A 561 26.95 15.11 51.52
N LEU A 562 26.26 16.15 51.06
CA LEU A 562 25.36 16.08 49.91
C LEU A 562 26.10 15.75 48.60
N ALA A 563 27.33 16.26 48.42
CA ALA A 563 28.17 15.92 47.28
C ALA A 563 28.61 14.45 47.28
N ARG A 564 29.02 13.89 48.43
CA ARG A 564 29.33 12.45 48.58
C ARG A 564 28.12 11.57 48.29
N ALA A 565 26.95 11.95 48.81
CA ALA A 565 25.69 11.29 48.52
C ALA A 565 25.36 11.30 47.02
N HIS A 566 25.58 12.42 46.33
CA HIS A 566 25.38 12.53 44.89
C HIS A 566 26.37 11.69 44.07
N ASP A 567 27.65 11.68 44.44
CA ASP A 567 28.69 10.87 43.83
C ASP A 567 28.32 9.38 43.86
N ARG A 568 27.74 8.89 44.97
CA ARG A 568 27.25 7.51 45.09
C ARG A 568 26.10 7.21 44.13
N ILE A 569 25.09 8.08 44.06
CA ILE A 569 23.97 7.96 43.12
C ILE A 569 24.48 7.92 41.66
N THR A 570 25.44 8.78 41.32
CA THR A 570 26.00 8.88 39.96
C THR A 570 26.81 7.63 39.59
N ARG A 571 27.62 7.10 40.52
CA ARG A 571 28.42 5.88 40.31
C ARG A 571 27.57 4.60 40.17
N GLN A 572 26.35 4.60 40.72
CA GLN A 572 25.42 3.48 40.66
C GLN A 572 24.32 3.67 39.60
N SER A 573 24.60 4.47 38.56
CA SER A 573 23.68 4.72 37.44
C SER A 573 22.27 5.13 37.88
N TRP A 574 22.19 5.94 38.94
CA TRP A 574 20.95 6.46 39.55
C TRP A 574 20.06 5.44 40.25
N GLY A 575 20.57 4.23 40.50
CA GLY A 575 19.92 3.15 41.26
C GLY A 575 20.13 3.22 42.79
N PRO A 576 19.72 2.16 43.52
CA PRO A 576 19.79 2.11 44.98
C PRO A 576 21.21 1.94 45.56
N ALA A 577 21.48 2.55 46.72
CA ALA A 577 22.81 2.56 47.37
C ALA A 577 22.84 1.94 48.77
N PRO A 578 23.87 1.17 49.14
CA PRO A 578 24.00 0.62 50.50
C PRO A 578 24.03 1.70 51.59
N LEU A 579 23.11 1.59 52.56
CA LEU A 579 23.02 2.45 53.74
C LEU A 579 24.33 2.52 54.52
N ALA A 580 25.04 1.40 54.63
CA ALA A 580 26.34 1.30 55.29
C ALA A 580 27.36 2.32 54.72
N GLY A 581 27.35 2.51 53.40
CA GLY A 581 28.27 3.42 52.71
C GLY A 581 28.12 4.89 53.09
N LEU A 582 26.93 5.31 53.57
CA LEU A 582 26.74 6.68 54.07
C LEU A 582 27.42 6.90 55.43
N PHE A 583 27.37 5.90 56.32
CA PHE A 583 28.12 5.95 57.57
C PHE A 583 29.63 5.85 57.32
N GLU A 584 30.07 4.95 56.44
CA GLU A 584 31.49 4.77 56.09
C GLU A 584 32.14 6.06 55.57
N ASP A 585 31.51 6.75 54.62
CA ASP A 585 31.99 8.02 54.07
C ASP A 585 32.12 9.11 55.15
N GLU A 586 31.14 9.21 56.05
CA GLU A 586 31.10 10.26 57.07
C GLU A 586 32.10 10.02 58.20
N ILE A 587 32.31 8.76 58.60
CA ILE A 587 33.39 8.38 59.51
C ILE A 587 34.76 8.56 58.84
N ALA A 588 34.88 8.28 57.54
CA ALA A 588 36.12 8.44 56.80
C ALA A 588 36.57 9.92 56.73
N ALA A 589 35.62 10.87 56.74
CA ALA A 589 35.89 12.31 56.81
C ALA A 589 36.39 12.81 58.19
N HIS A 590 36.31 11.98 59.24
CA HIS A 590 36.72 12.33 60.60
C HIS A 590 37.79 11.35 61.14
N ASP A 591 39.08 11.64 60.91
CA ASP A 591 40.22 10.78 61.29
C ASP A 591 40.15 10.26 62.75
N ASN A 592 39.73 11.10 63.71
CA ASN A 592 39.63 10.75 65.13
C ASN A 592 38.54 9.71 65.47
N ALA A 593 37.56 9.51 64.58
CA ALA A 593 36.40 8.64 64.79
C ALA A 593 36.54 7.23 64.18
N ARG A 594 37.55 6.98 63.34
CA ARG A 594 37.72 5.69 62.66
C ARG A 594 37.80 4.52 63.64
N GLY A 595 37.03 3.47 63.37
CA GLY A 595 36.93 2.27 64.22
C GLY A 595 36.11 2.44 65.50
N ARG A 596 35.50 3.61 65.75
CA ARG A 596 34.67 3.87 66.96
C ARG A 596 33.17 3.89 66.71
N LEU A 597 32.71 3.72 65.48
CA LEU A 597 31.32 3.43 65.15
C LEU A 597 31.24 2.00 64.61
N SER A 598 30.32 1.19 65.14
CA SER A 598 30.02 -0.15 64.61
C SER A 598 28.57 -0.23 64.12
N LEU A 599 28.40 -0.63 62.86
CA LEU A 599 27.11 -0.90 62.23
C LEU A 599 26.79 -2.40 62.31
N LYS A 600 25.55 -2.76 62.65
CA LYS A 600 25.07 -4.15 62.75
C LYS A 600 23.65 -4.23 62.16
N GLY A 601 23.35 -5.24 61.35
CA GLY A 601 22.02 -5.42 60.75
C GLY A 601 22.07 -6.06 59.35
N PRO A 602 20.93 -6.14 58.64
CA PRO A 602 20.88 -6.62 57.26
C PRO A 602 21.48 -5.61 56.28
N ASN A 603 21.81 -6.07 55.06
CA ASN A 603 22.27 -5.19 53.99
C ASN A 603 21.07 -4.44 53.36
N VAL A 604 20.94 -3.15 53.69
CA VAL A 604 19.85 -2.29 53.20
C VAL A 604 20.36 -1.36 52.12
N LEU A 605 19.70 -1.39 50.96
CA LEU A 605 19.87 -0.42 49.88
C LEU A 605 18.80 0.67 50.00
N LEU A 606 19.21 1.94 50.08
CA LEU A 606 18.32 3.09 50.00
C LEU A 606 18.02 3.42 48.54
N GLN A 607 16.76 3.73 48.21
CA GLN A 607 16.40 4.31 46.91
C GLN A 607 16.99 5.72 46.73
N ALA A 608 17.15 6.13 45.47
CA ALA A 608 17.75 7.42 45.08
C ALA A 608 17.12 8.64 45.78
N GLN A 609 15.82 8.59 46.05
CA GLN A 609 15.06 9.62 46.77
C GLN A 609 15.49 9.75 48.23
N ALA A 610 15.78 8.63 48.92
CA ALA A 610 16.07 8.62 50.35
C ALA A 610 17.54 8.90 50.69
N ILE A 611 18.47 8.64 49.75
CA ILE A 611 19.92 8.76 49.97
C ILE A 611 20.31 10.15 50.48
N SER A 612 19.84 11.24 49.85
CA SER A 612 20.21 12.60 50.23
C SER A 612 19.72 12.99 51.63
N THR A 613 18.47 12.63 51.95
CA THR A 613 17.85 12.89 53.25
C THR A 613 18.55 12.12 54.38
N VAL A 614 18.80 10.82 54.17
CA VAL A 614 19.50 9.99 55.17
C VAL A 614 20.96 10.45 55.33
N ALA A 615 21.65 10.81 54.25
CA ALA A 615 23.03 11.32 54.32
C ALA A 615 23.15 12.60 55.17
N LEU A 616 22.19 13.53 55.07
CA LEU A 616 22.16 14.73 55.90
C LEU A 616 21.90 14.41 57.39
N VAL A 617 21.00 13.47 57.70
CA VAL A 617 20.77 13.03 59.08
C VAL A 617 22.01 12.32 59.66
N VAL A 618 22.67 11.46 58.88
CA VAL A 618 23.93 10.80 59.28
C VAL A 618 25.05 11.84 59.50
N HIS A 619 25.18 12.84 58.62
CA HIS A 619 26.14 13.94 58.78
C HIS A 619 25.93 14.70 60.10
N GLU A 620 24.71 15.09 60.42
CA GLU A 620 24.42 15.80 61.68
C GLU A 620 24.63 14.90 62.91
N LEU A 621 24.25 13.61 62.86
CA LEU A 621 24.48 12.67 63.97
C LEU A 621 25.97 12.48 64.26
N VAL A 622 26.77 12.17 63.23
CA VAL A 622 28.23 12.01 63.35
C VAL A 622 28.89 13.32 63.80
N THR A 623 28.49 14.46 63.21
CA THR A 623 29.02 15.78 63.58
C THR A 623 28.71 16.15 65.03
N ASN A 624 27.48 15.92 65.49
CA ASN A 624 27.09 16.18 66.88
C ASN A 624 27.84 15.25 67.85
N SER A 625 28.02 13.98 67.49
CA SER A 625 28.80 13.04 68.30
C SER A 625 30.26 13.46 68.43
N CYS A 626 30.89 13.89 67.33
CA CYS A 626 32.28 14.38 67.32
C CYS A 626 32.48 15.69 68.08
N LYS A 627 31.47 16.57 68.14
CA LYS A 627 31.54 17.87 68.82
C LYS A 627 31.10 17.84 70.29
N HIS A 628 30.12 17.00 70.63
CA HIS A 628 29.38 17.08 71.89
C HIS A 628 29.03 15.71 72.52
N GLY A 629 29.13 14.61 71.78
CA GLY A 629 28.73 13.27 72.21
C GLY A 629 29.90 12.28 72.34
N ALA A 630 29.63 10.99 72.20
CA ALA A 630 30.61 9.92 72.44
C ALA A 630 31.92 10.05 71.65
N LEU A 631 31.87 10.48 70.38
CA LEU A 631 33.05 10.60 69.53
C LEU A 631 33.92 11.83 69.85
N SER A 632 33.46 12.78 70.67
CA SER A 632 34.28 13.90 71.17
C SER A 632 35.29 13.48 72.26
N ALA A 633 35.21 12.25 72.76
CA ALA A 633 36.00 11.72 73.87
C ALA A 633 36.58 10.33 73.52
N ALA A 634 36.67 9.42 74.50
CA ALA A 634 37.07 8.03 74.30
C ALA A 634 35.87 7.08 74.07
N GLY A 635 34.69 7.62 73.78
CA GLY A 635 33.46 6.86 73.58
C GLY A 635 33.38 6.17 72.22
N ARG A 636 32.28 5.42 72.04
CA ARG A 636 31.91 4.74 70.79
C ARG A 636 30.43 4.95 70.46
N VAL A 637 30.09 4.69 69.21
CA VAL A 637 28.71 4.66 68.70
C VAL A 637 28.39 3.24 68.23
N GLU A 638 27.21 2.75 68.59
CA GLU A 638 26.64 1.54 68.02
C GLU A 638 25.40 1.92 67.21
N VAL A 639 25.37 1.50 65.93
CA VAL A 639 24.23 1.67 65.04
C VAL A 639 23.68 0.29 64.71
N THR A 640 22.42 0.04 65.06
CA THR A 640 21.73 -1.22 64.78
C THR A 640 20.64 -0.97 63.77
N VAL A 641 20.62 -1.73 62.68
CA VAL A 641 19.57 -1.74 61.67
C VAL A 641 18.72 -2.98 61.86
N GLU A 642 17.42 -2.81 62.01
CA GLU A 642 16.43 -3.88 62.19
C GLU A 642 15.39 -3.78 61.08
N ALA A 643 15.22 -4.85 60.30
CA ALA A 643 14.15 -4.95 59.32
C ALA A 643 12.82 -5.34 59.99
N VAL A 644 11.72 -4.72 59.55
CA VAL A 644 10.36 -5.10 59.90
C VAL A 644 9.67 -5.54 58.61
N ASP A 645 9.32 -6.82 58.56
CA ASP A 645 8.82 -7.48 57.35
C ASP A 645 7.55 -6.78 56.80
N GLY A 646 7.53 -6.53 55.49
CA GLY A 646 6.51 -5.74 54.80
C GLY A 646 6.42 -4.24 55.15
N GLU A 647 7.00 -3.77 56.26
CA GLU A 647 6.81 -2.40 56.76
C GLU A 647 7.96 -1.45 56.40
N GLY A 648 9.21 -1.83 56.69
CA GLY A 648 10.39 -0.97 56.50
C GLY A 648 11.60 -1.35 57.35
N VAL A 649 12.45 -0.38 57.69
CA VAL A 649 13.64 -0.58 58.53
C VAL A 649 13.74 0.45 59.65
N TYR A 650 14.14 0.01 60.84
CA TYR A 650 14.57 0.88 61.93
C TYR A 650 16.09 1.02 61.91
N ILE A 651 16.58 2.25 62.05
CA ILE A 651 17.99 2.59 62.28
C ILE A 651 18.08 3.15 63.71
N LYS A 652 18.73 2.42 64.61
CA LYS A 652 18.87 2.77 66.03
C LYS A 652 20.30 3.21 66.32
N TRP A 653 20.47 4.47 66.67
CA TRP A 653 21.74 5.09 67.05
C TRP A 653 21.88 5.08 68.58
N LYS A 654 23.02 4.64 69.10
CA LYS A 654 23.32 4.63 70.54
C LYS A 654 24.76 5.07 70.82
N GLU A 655 24.90 6.13 71.59
CA GLU A 655 26.19 6.59 72.12
C GLU A 655 26.57 5.91 73.43
N ILE A 656 27.87 5.61 73.61
CA ILE A 656 28.39 4.95 74.81
C ILE A 656 29.74 5.55 75.21
N GLY A 657 29.89 5.96 76.47
CA GLY A 657 31.17 6.43 77.03
C GLY A 657 31.56 7.86 76.65
N GLY A 658 30.58 8.69 76.27
CA GLY A 658 30.77 10.11 76.02
C GLY A 658 30.77 10.98 77.30
N PRO A 659 30.89 12.31 77.14
CA PRO A 659 30.55 13.25 78.20
C PRO A 659 29.06 13.16 78.55
N ALA A 660 28.68 13.64 79.74
CA ALA A 660 27.29 13.61 80.20
C ALA A 660 26.41 14.53 79.32
N VAL A 661 25.49 13.94 78.57
CA VAL A 661 24.62 14.67 77.63
C VAL A 661 23.51 15.40 78.39
N VAL A 662 23.30 16.66 78.02
CA VAL A 662 22.20 17.51 78.49
C VAL A 662 21.34 17.89 77.28
N ALA A 663 20.02 17.77 77.39
CA ALA A 663 19.11 18.13 76.31
C ALA A 663 19.26 19.62 75.93
N PRO A 664 19.42 19.96 74.64
CA PRO A 664 19.74 21.32 74.22
C PRO A 664 18.58 22.30 74.45
N THR A 665 18.86 23.42 75.12
CA THR A 665 17.87 24.47 75.43
C THR A 665 17.54 25.40 74.26
N ARG A 666 18.23 25.24 73.13
CA ARG A 666 17.93 25.88 71.84
C ARG A 666 17.95 24.81 70.75
N ARG A 667 16.90 24.73 69.94
CA ARG A 667 16.89 23.89 68.73
C ARG A 667 17.65 24.61 67.62
N GLY A 668 18.78 24.06 67.22
CA GLY A 668 19.55 24.54 66.06
C GLY A 668 19.09 23.88 64.76
N PHE A 669 19.55 24.39 63.61
CA PHE A 669 19.21 23.82 62.30
C PHE A 669 19.60 22.34 62.17
N GLY A 670 20.71 21.90 62.79
CA GLY A 670 21.08 20.48 62.86
C GLY A 670 20.06 19.61 63.62
N SER A 671 19.46 20.12 64.70
CA SER A 671 18.36 19.44 65.40
C SER A 671 17.13 19.31 64.50
N VAL A 672 16.84 20.33 63.68
CA VAL A 672 15.72 20.31 62.73
C VAL A 672 15.91 19.24 61.65
N ILE A 673 17.13 19.09 61.11
CA ILE A 673 17.45 18.04 60.13
C ILE A 673 17.20 16.64 60.74
N VAL A 674 17.73 16.37 61.93
CA VAL A 674 17.61 15.07 62.59
C VAL A 674 16.18 14.77 63.07
N GLU A 675 15.47 15.77 63.64
CA GLU A 675 14.12 15.58 64.19
C GLU A 675 13.00 15.56 63.13
N ARG A 676 13.15 16.24 61.98
CA ARG A 676 12.02 16.48 61.05
C ARG A 676 12.19 15.97 59.63
N THR A 677 13.40 15.80 59.09
CA THR A 677 13.56 15.50 57.66
C THR A 677 13.18 14.06 57.29
N ILE A 678 13.47 13.05 58.13
CA ILE A 678 13.00 11.67 57.88
C ILE A 678 11.47 11.53 58.02
N PRO A 679 10.80 12.06 59.06
CA PRO A 679 9.35 12.02 59.16
C PRO A 679 8.62 12.72 58.02
N PHE A 680 9.17 13.81 57.48
CA PHE A 680 8.52 14.61 56.44
C PHE A 680 8.82 14.08 55.03
N ASP A 681 10.08 14.11 54.59
CA ASP A 681 10.48 13.70 53.24
C ASP A 681 10.17 12.21 52.96
N LEU A 682 10.35 11.35 53.98
CA LEU A 682 10.29 9.89 53.82
C LEU A 682 9.08 9.24 54.51
N GLN A 683 8.16 10.02 55.08
CA GLN A 683 7.00 9.53 55.85
C GLN A 683 7.39 8.54 56.96
N GLY A 684 8.59 8.72 57.53
CA GLY A 684 9.17 7.87 58.56
C GLY A 684 8.84 8.31 59.98
N THR A 685 9.65 7.86 60.94
CA THR A 685 9.64 8.37 62.33
C THR A 685 11.05 8.74 62.78
N ALA A 686 11.14 9.59 63.80
CA ALA A 686 12.39 10.00 64.43
C ALA A 686 12.13 10.26 65.93
N GLU A 687 12.64 9.39 66.81
CA GLU A 687 12.56 9.54 68.26
C GLU A 687 13.95 9.76 68.84
N LEU A 688 14.17 10.89 69.52
CA LEU A 688 15.45 11.23 70.17
C LEU A 688 15.32 11.20 71.69
N ARG A 689 16.26 10.51 72.36
CA ARG A 689 16.30 10.31 73.82
C ARG A 689 17.66 10.74 74.36
N PHE A 690 17.72 11.96 74.92
CA PHE A 690 18.91 12.53 75.53
C PHE A 690 19.11 11.96 76.96
N LEU A 691 19.95 10.94 77.11
CA LEU A 691 20.24 10.30 78.39
C LEU A 691 21.59 10.77 78.95
N LEU A 692 21.75 10.76 80.28
CA LEU A 692 23.01 11.11 80.95
C LEU A 692 24.24 10.29 80.49
N ALA A 693 24.02 9.11 79.88
CA ALA A 693 25.06 8.22 79.37
C ALA A 693 25.43 8.43 77.89
N GLY A 694 24.64 9.21 77.14
CA GLY A 694 24.76 9.37 75.69
C GLY A 694 23.42 9.69 75.01
N LEU A 695 23.46 10.10 73.75
CA LEU A 695 22.28 10.17 72.90
C LEU A 695 21.84 8.76 72.44
N GLU A 696 20.56 8.46 72.55
CA GLU A 696 19.89 7.41 71.79
C GLU A 696 18.93 8.04 70.78
N ALA A 697 18.83 7.49 69.58
CA ALA A 697 17.84 7.91 68.59
C ALA A 697 17.39 6.75 67.69
N ASP A 698 16.08 6.59 67.51
CA ASP A 698 15.51 5.59 66.61
C ASP A 698 14.84 6.28 65.41
N PHE A 699 15.18 5.83 64.20
CA PHE A 699 14.60 6.35 62.95
C PHE A 699 13.94 5.21 62.18
N PHE A 700 12.70 5.40 61.71
CA PHE A 700 12.04 4.45 60.81
C PHE A 700 12.06 4.96 59.38
N ILE A 701 12.38 4.10 58.41
CA ILE A 701 12.27 4.36 56.97
C ILE A 701 11.35 3.31 56.34
N PRO A 702 10.21 3.70 55.73
CA PRO A 702 9.26 2.77 55.11
C PRO A 702 9.85 1.94 53.95
N HIS A 703 9.36 0.71 53.78
CA HIS A 703 9.79 -0.27 52.76
C HIS A 703 9.84 0.31 51.34
N HIS A 704 8.95 1.26 51.00
CA HIS A 704 8.87 1.80 49.64
C HIS A 704 10.04 2.73 49.28
N TYR A 705 10.96 3.00 50.22
CA TYR A 705 12.24 3.69 50.02
C TYR A 705 13.47 2.80 50.23
N VAL A 706 13.31 1.55 50.66
CA VAL A 706 14.42 0.66 51.04
C VAL A 706 14.25 -0.75 50.49
N PHE A 707 15.32 -1.31 49.93
CA PHE A 707 15.38 -2.72 49.56
C PHE A 707 16.29 -3.45 50.54
N ILE A 708 15.79 -4.52 51.15
CA ILE A 708 16.63 -5.50 51.85
C ILE A 708 17.17 -6.41 50.74
N ALA A 709 18.49 -6.42 50.56
CA ALA A 709 19.12 -7.21 49.50
C ALA A 709 19.40 -8.63 49.99
N ASP A 710 18.47 -9.55 49.69
CA ASP A 710 18.86 -10.92 49.35
C ASP A 710 19.59 -10.92 47.98
N GLU A 711 20.29 -12.00 47.65
CA GLU A 711 21.10 -12.07 46.42
C GLU A 711 20.20 -12.15 45.16
N ASP A 712 20.53 -11.33 44.16
CA ASP A 712 19.94 -11.20 42.80
C ASP A 712 18.47 -10.69 42.67
N GLU A 713 18.27 -9.39 42.41
CA GLU A 713 17.47 -8.85 41.28
C GLU A 713 17.50 -7.28 41.20
N THR A 714 17.26 -6.70 40.01
CA THR A 714 17.15 -5.22 39.82
C THR A 714 16.14 -4.82 38.72
N PRO A 715 15.17 -3.91 38.98
CA PRO A 715 14.14 -3.48 38.01
C PRO A 715 14.48 -2.19 37.22
N ALA A 716 13.73 -1.92 36.14
CA ALA A 716 13.96 -0.83 35.18
C ALA A 716 12.94 0.35 35.28
N PRO A 717 13.28 1.58 34.80
CA PRO A 717 12.47 2.80 35.00
C PRO A 717 11.51 3.17 33.85
N THR A 718 10.55 4.07 34.16
CA THR A 718 9.58 4.71 33.25
C THR A 718 9.74 6.25 33.20
N THR A 719 8.95 6.96 32.38
CA THR A 719 9.36 8.23 31.71
C THR A 719 8.28 9.34 31.63
N PHE A 720 8.60 10.46 30.93
CA PHE A 720 7.77 11.66 30.57
C PHE A 720 7.80 12.86 31.57
N ASN A 721 7.71 14.16 31.18
CA ASN A 721 8.14 14.92 29.97
C ASN A 721 8.25 16.45 30.31
N ASN A 722 8.89 17.32 29.50
CA ASN A 722 9.52 18.59 29.95
C ASN A 722 9.27 19.88 29.07
N ASP A 723 9.79 21.05 29.53
CA ASP A 723 9.99 22.40 28.91
C ASP A 723 8.83 23.46 28.97
N ALA A 724 8.97 24.80 28.73
CA ALA A 724 9.91 25.91 29.09
C ALA A 724 9.49 27.25 28.36
N THR A 725 9.84 28.54 28.60
CA THR A 725 10.56 29.38 29.63
C THR A 725 10.13 30.88 29.54
N LYS A 726 10.27 31.71 30.61
CA LYS A 726 10.95 33.08 30.69
C LYS A 726 10.39 34.14 31.69
N LYS A 727 11.19 35.22 31.93
CA LYS A 727 11.19 36.16 33.09
C LYS A 727 10.97 37.65 32.77
N THR A 728 10.56 38.45 33.78
CA THR A 728 10.90 39.89 33.99
C THR A 728 10.67 40.35 35.45
N ASP A 729 11.29 41.44 35.90
CA ASP A 729 11.25 42.01 37.27
C ASP A 729 10.01 42.91 37.58
N VAL A 730 9.59 43.25 38.82
CA VAL A 730 10.22 44.17 39.83
C VAL A 730 9.77 43.89 41.30
N THR A 731 10.62 44.26 42.27
CA THR A 731 10.54 44.24 43.76
C THR A 731 9.29 44.94 44.40
N PRO A 732 8.85 44.60 45.65
CA PRO A 732 7.41 44.58 46.01
C PRO A 732 6.94 45.50 47.16
N ALA A 733 5.66 45.36 47.54
CA ALA A 733 5.04 45.81 48.81
C ALA A 733 4.64 44.62 49.73
N ARG A 734 4.20 44.89 50.97
CA ARG A 734 3.74 43.85 51.94
C ARG A 734 2.29 43.43 51.67
N LEU A 735 1.98 42.13 51.71
CA LEU A 735 0.78 41.57 51.06
C LEU A 735 0.00 40.51 51.85
N LEU A 736 0.62 39.70 52.71
CA LEU A 736 -0.04 38.59 53.43
C LEU A 736 -0.46 38.95 54.87
N GLN A 737 -0.55 40.24 55.20
CA GLN A 737 -0.70 40.71 56.58
C GLN A 737 -1.98 40.20 57.25
N GLY A 738 -1.86 39.15 58.06
CA GLY A 738 -2.97 38.54 58.82
C GLY A 738 -3.44 37.16 58.34
N THR A 739 -2.89 36.59 57.27
CA THR A 739 -3.42 35.34 56.67
C THR A 739 -2.86 34.06 57.28
N HIS A 740 -3.69 33.01 57.31
CA HIS A 740 -3.28 31.61 57.44
C HIS A 740 -3.03 31.01 56.05
N VAL A 741 -1.88 30.34 55.88
CA VAL A 741 -1.41 29.78 54.61
C VAL A 741 -1.25 28.26 54.69
N LEU A 742 -1.64 27.55 53.64
CA LEU A 742 -1.27 26.14 53.43
C LEU A 742 -0.08 26.06 52.46
N LEU A 743 0.98 25.33 52.81
CA LEU A 743 2.15 25.11 51.97
C LEU A 743 2.35 23.59 51.77
N VAL A 744 2.25 23.14 50.52
CA VAL A 744 2.40 21.74 50.13
C VAL A 744 3.68 21.59 49.31
N GLU A 745 4.63 20.81 49.83
CA GLU A 745 6.01 20.72 49.37
C GLU A 745 6.59 19.42 49.93
N ASP A 746 7.19 18.55 49.11
CA ASP A 746 7.62 17.21 49.56
C ASP A 746 9.02 17.19 50.22
N ASN A 747 9.77 18.30 50.17
CA ASN A 747 11.07 18.43 50.82
C ASN A 747 11.09 19.45 51.98
N MET A 748 11.43 18.98 53.18
CA MET A 748 11.49 19.77 54.41
C MET A 748 12.39 21.02 54.30
N LEU A 749 13.54 20.95 53.62
CA LEU A 749 14.45 22.10 53.54
C LEU A 749 13.91 23.22 52.65
N ILE A 750 13.27 22.85 51.54
CA ILE A 750 12.62 23.78 50.62
C ILE A 750 11.33 24.34 51.26
N ALA A 751 10.57 23.50 51.98
CA ALA A 751 9.37 23.91 52.72
C ALA A 751 9.68 24.95 53.79
N LEU A 752 10.71 24.73 54.60
CA LEU A 752 11.15 25.69 55.63
C LEU A 752 11.68 27.00 55.02
N GLU A 753 12.23 27.00 53.81
CA GLU A 753 12.67 28.23 53.12
C GLU A 753 11.46 29.05 52.64
N ALA A 754 10.45 28.39 52.07
CA ALA A 754 9.20 29.05 51.68
C ALA A 754 8.37 29.54 52.89
N GLU A 755 8.34 28.78 54.00
CA GLU A 755 7.71 29.16 55.26
C GLU A 755 8.24 30.50 55.79
N ASP A 756 9.57 30.67 55.84
CA ASP A 756 10.20 31.95 56.23
C ASP A 756 9.73 33.10 55.33
N MET A 757 9.77 32.92 54.00
CA MET A 757 9.42 33.97 53.05
C MET A 757 7.92 34.34 53.11
N LEU A 758 7.04 33.39 53.37
CA LEU A 758 5.61 33.66 53.60
C LEU A 758 5.38 34.47 54.88
N HIS A 759 6.12 34.16 55.96
CA HIS A 759 6.12 34.97 57.18
C HIS A 759 6.70 36.37 56.97
N GLU A 760 7.81 36.53 56.22
CA GLU A 760 8.37 37.84 55.87
C GLU A 760 7.41 38.72 55.04
N LEU A 761 6.52 38.10 54.26
CA LEU A 761 5.48 38.77 53.47
C LEU A 761 4.21 39.12 54.28
N GLY A 762 4.08 38.59 55.51
CA GLY A 762 3.06 38.98 56.49
C GLY A 762 2.17 37.86 57.04
N ALA A 763 2.35 36.61 56.62
CA ALA A 763 1.53 35.49 57.07
C ALA A 763 1.67 35.25 58.59
N VAL A 764 0.56 34.99 59.27
CA VAL A 764 0.52 34.77 60.73
C VAL A 764 0.75 33.30 61.09
N HIS A 765 0.33 32.39 60.22
CA HIS A 765 0.49 30.95 60.41
C HIS A 765 0.67 30.28 59.05
N VAL A 766 1.69 29.44 58.91
CA VAL A 766 1.86 28.53 57.77
C VAL A 766 1.61 27.11 58.26
N ALA A 767 0.82 26.31 57.54
CA ALA A 767 0.67 24.89 57.77
C ALA A 767 1.39 24.14 56.65
N LEU A 768 2.37 23.31 57.00
CA LEU A 768 3.12 22.50 56.06
C LEU A 768 2.41 21.17 55.81
N ALA A 769 2.46 20.69 54.57
CA ALA A 769 2.06 19.33 54.21
C ALA A 769 3.10 18.70 53.27
N SER A 770 3.59 17.53 53.67
CA SER A 770 4.52 16.67 52.92
C SER A 770 3.85 15.86 51.82
N THR A 771 2.53 15.64 51.94
CA THR A 771 1.74 14.83 50.99
C THR A 771 0.39 15.48 50.69
N ILE A 772 -0.19 15.12 49.54
CA ILE A 772 -1.55 15.53 49.15
C ILE A 772 -2.57 15.08 50.22
N THR A 773 -2.43 13.86 50.75
CA THR A 773 -3.31 13.31 51.80
C THR A 773 -3.23 14.10 53.11
N GLU A 774 -2.06 14.57 53.50
CA GLU A 774 -1.89 15.45 54.67
C GLU A 774 -2.53 16.82 54.43
N ALA A 775 -2.35 17.41 53.24
CA ALA A 775 -2.97 18.67 52.86
C ALA A 775 -4.51 18.60 52.88
N GLU A 776 -5.10 17.51 52.38
CA GLU A 776 -6.56 17.28 52.46
C GLU A 776 -7.05 17.12 53.90
N GLN A 777 -6.29 16.46 54.77
CA GLN A 777 -6.63 16.36 56.19
C GLN A 777 -6.54 17.70 56.94
N LEU A 778 -5.66 18.60 56.51
CA LEU A 778 -5.58 19.96 57.04
C LEU A 778 -6.76 20.81 56.57
N LEU A 779 -7.10 20.75 55.27
CA LEU A 779 -8.27 21.45 54.70
C LEU A 779 -9.60 21.00 55.30
N ALA A 780 -9.72 19.72 55.67
CA ALA A 780 -10.90 19.20 56.37
C ALA A 780 -11.05 19.71 57.83
N LYS A 781 -10.01 20.33 58.40
CA LYS A 781 -9.97 20.78 59.81
C LYS A 781 -9.83 22.29 59.96
N HIS A 782 -9.25 22.98 58.98
CA HIS A 782 -8.88 24.40 59.04
C HIS A 782 -9.12 25.11 57.70
N SER A 783 -9.57 26.36 57.76
CA SER A 783 -9.71 27.21 56.57
C SER A 783 -8.46 28.10 56.39
N PHE A 784 -7.92 28.08 55.17
CA PHE A 784 -6.76 28.88 54.78
C PHE A 784 -7.21 30.03 53.87
N GLN A 785 -6.47 31.14 53.90
CA GLN A 785 -6.77 32.33 53.08
C GLN A 785 -5.86 32.41 51.85
N PHE A 786 -4.85 31.53 51.77
CA PHE A 786 -3.95 31.37 50.65
C PHE A 786 -3.33 29.96 50.67
N ALA A 787 -2.98 29.41 49.51
CA ALA A 787 -2.20 28.17 49.42
C ALA A 787 -1.05 28.25 48.41
N MET A 788 0.04 27.55 48.69
CA MET A 788 1.21 27.39 47.82
C MET A 788 1.44 25.89 47.62
N LEU A 789 1.37 25.43 46.36
CA LEU A 789 1.32 24.01 46.02
C LEU A 789 2.45 23.66 45.06
N ASP A 790 3.41 22.84 45.47
CA ASP A 790 4.33 22.23 44.52
C ASP A 790 3.58 21.30 43.56
N ILE A 791 3.96 21.28 42.28
CA ILE A 791 3.24 20.46 41.28
C ILE A 791 3.45 18.97 41.52
N ASN A 792 4.69 18.54 41.79
CA ASN A 792 5.05 17.14 41.98
C ASN A 792 5.27 16.88 43.48
N VAL A 793 4.39 16.11 44.12
CA VAL A 793 4.43 15.88 45.56
C VAL A 793 4.59 14.38 45.82
N GLY A 794 5.84 13.95 46.05
CA GLY A 794 6.23 12.56 46.28
C GLY A 794 6.02 11.65 45.07
N ARG A 795 4.81 11.08 44.94
CA ARG A 795 4.41 10.20 43.83
C ARG A 795 3.12 10.64 43.12
N GLY A 796 2.55 11.79 43.50
CA GLY A 796 1.34 12.37 42.92
C GLY A 796 1.56 13.79 42.42
N THR A 797 0.51 14.39 41.86
CA THR A 797 0.52 15.81 41.47
C THR A 797 -0.59 16.59 42.17
N SER A 798 -0.33 17.84 42.56
CA SER A 798 -1.24 18.65 43.37
C SER A 798 -2.44 19.23 42.60
N PHE A 799 -2.66 18.87 41.33
CA PHE A 799 -3.70 19.43 40.48
C PHE A 799 -5.14 19.20 41.01
N ASP A 800 -5.42 18.03 41.57
CA ASP A 800 -6.75 17.71 42.10
C ASP A 800 -7.03 18.46 43.41
N LEU A 801 -5.99 18.65 44.23
CA LEU A 801 -6.01 19.47 45.44
C LEU A 801 -6.24 20.95 45.11
N ALA A 802 -5.56 21.46 44.08
CA ALA A 802 -5.75 22.81 43.55
C ALA A 802 -7.19 23.03 43.03
N THR A 803 -7.79 22.01 42.40
CA THR A 803 -9.18 22.05 41.94
C THR A 803 -10.14 22.23 43.13
N LYS A 804 -9.97 21.42 44.20
CA LYS A 804 -10.74 21.55 45.45
C LYS A 804 -10.57 22.91 46.13
N LEU A 805 -9.35 23.47 46.13
CA LEU A 805 -9.07 24.80 46.67
C LEU A 805 -9.78 25.91 45.87
N GLY A 806 -9.82 25.79 44.53
CA GLY A 806 -10.58 26.68 43.65
C GLY A 806 -12.09 26.61 43.88
N GLU A 807 -12.66 25.41 44.01
CA GLU A 807 -14.07 25.21 44.37
C GLU A 807 -14.42 25.79 45.75
N ALA A 808 -13.48 25.76 46.70
CA ALA A 808 -13.61 26.39 48.01
C ALA A 808 -13.33 27.91 48.01
N GLY A 809 -13.03 28.53 46.86
CA GLY A 809 -12.72 29.95 46.73
C GLY A 809 -11.40 30.38 47.40
N THR A 810 -10.51 29.43 47.72
CA THR A 810 -9.21 29.73 48.35
C THR A 810 -8.18 30.05 47.26
N PRO A 811 -7.59 31.25 47.24
CA PRO A 811 -6.58 31.61 46.23
C PRO A 811 -5.30 30.79 46.43
N PHE A 812 -4.71 30.29 45.34
CA PHE A 812 -3.50 29.49 45.39
C PHE A 812 -2.49 29.84 44.28
N ILE A 813 -1.23 29.47 44.49
CA ILE A 813 -0.17 29.48 43.47
C ILE A 813 0.42 28.07 43.31
N PHE A 814 0.88 27.76 42.09
CA PHE A 814 1.71 26.58 41.88
C PHE A 814 3.20 26.92 42.02
N ALA A 815 3.95 26.05 42.66
CA ALA A 815 5.40 25.97 42.60
C ALA A 815 5.82 24.88 41.61
N THR A 816 6.91 25.11 40.86
CA THR A 816 7.42 24.17 39.86
C THR A 816 8.92 24.06 39.88
N GLY A 817 9.46 22.98 39.33
CA GLY A 817 10.83 22.97 38.83
C GLY A 817 10.99 23.87 37.59
N TYR A 818 12.10 23.70 36.90
CA TYR A 818 12.31 24.26 35.58
C TYR A 818 11.74 23.27 34.55
N GLY A 819 10.85 23.70 33.65
CA GLY A 819 10.34 22.84 32.58
C GLY A 819 9.07 22.01 32.89
N ASP A 820 8.31 22.32 33.94
CA ASP A 820 6.95 21.76 34.13
C ASP A 820 5.87 22.52 33.31
N GLU A 821 6.25 23.57 32.58
CA GLU A 821 5.33 24.52 31.93
C GLU A 821 4.40 23.83 30.91
N LEU A 822 4.89 22.82 30.19
CA LEU A 822 4.09 22.01 29.25
C LEU A 822 3.00 21.15 29.92
N ALA A 823 3.15 20.78 31.20
CA ALA A 823 2.15 19.99 31.93
C ALA A 823 0.90 20.82 32.34
N ILE A 824 1.03 22.15 32.32
CA ILE A 824 0.01 23.12 32.74
C ILE A 824 -0.77 23.65 31.52
N ALA A 825 -0.20 23.53 30.32
CA ALA A 825 -0.75 24.06 29.07
C ALA A 825 -2.20 23.62 28.81
N GLY A 826 -3.13 24.59 28.88
CA GLY A 826 -4.55 24.39 28.57
C GLY A 826 -5.49 24.20 29.77
N ARG A 827 -4.98 24.14 31.01
CA ARG A 827 -5.84 24.13 32.21
C ARG A 827 -6.38 25.55 32.51
N LYS A 828 -7.62 25.63 33.00
CA LYS A 828 -8.23 26.90 33.47
C LYS A 828 -8.03 27.06 34.98
N GLY A 829 -7.77 28.29 35.44
CA GLY A 829 -7.58 28.64 36.85
C GLY A 829 -6.13 28.66 37.34
N SER A 830 -5.20 28.03 36.62
CA SER A 830 -3.76 28.03 36.94
C SER A 830 -3.05 29.31 36.44
N GLU A 831 -3.41 30.47 37.00
CA GLU A 831 -2.99 31.78 36.48
C GLU A 831 -1.69 32.36 37.07
N VAL A 832 -1.11 31.73 38.10
CA VAL A 832 0.14 32.16 38.73
C VAL A 832 1.00 30.95 39.11
N ILE A 833 2.26 30.98 38.65
CA ILE A 833 3.27 29.93 38.84
C ILE A 833 4.55 30.59 39.36
N ILE A 834 5.23 29.96 40.33
CA ILE A 834 6.56 30.35 40.80
C ILE A 834 7.57 29.23 40.58
N GLN A 835 8.79 29.60 40.23
CA GLN A 835 9.86 28.65 39.93
C GLN A 835 10.75 28.38 41.15
N LYS A 836 10.99 27.11 41.44
CA LYS A 836 12.06 26.64 42.32
C LYS A 836 13.42 26.87 41.63
N PRO A 837 14.47 27.30 42.37
CA PRO A 837 14.46 27.58 43.80
C PRO A 837 13.95 29.01 44.08
N TYR A 838 12.99 29.16 44.99
CA TYR A 838 12.16 30.37 45.17
C TYR A 838 12.95 31.67 45.41
N GLU A 839 12.54 32.79 44.83
CA GLU A 839 13.13 34.11 45.15
C GLU A 839 12.05 35.01 45.76
N ARG A 840 12.38 35.71 46.85
CA ARG A 840 11.44 36.52 47.64
C ARG A 840 10.62 37.51 46.79
N ASP A 841 11.26 38.18 45.84
CA ASP A 841 10.60 39.16 44.96
C ASP A 841 9.66 38.50 43.95
N HIS A 842 9.96 37.26 43.52
CA HIS A 842 9.09 36.48 42.64
C HIS A 842 7.88 35.92 43.40
N LEU A 843 8.08 35.42 44.64
CA LEU A 843 6.98 35.00 45.52
C LEU A 843 6.06 36.19 45.86
N ALA A 844 6.62 37.36 46.19
CA ALA A 844 5.85 38.57 46.50
C ALA A 844 4.94 39.01 45.34
N ARG A 845 5.48 39.05 44.10
CA ARG A 845 4.72 39.36 42.89
C ARG A 845 3.61 38.35 42.62
N ALA A 846 3.90 37.06 42.75
CA ALA A 846 2.93 35.97 42.57
C ALA A 846 1.76 36.09 43.55
N VAL A 847 2.07 36.25 44.84
CA VAL A 847 1.08 36.47 45.91
C VAL A 847 0.20 37.69 45.63
N GLN A 848 0.77 38.81 45.17
CA GLN A 848 0.01 40.02 44.80
C GLN A 848 -0.98 39.74 43.66
N GLN A 849 -0.55 39.02 42.63
CA GLN A 849 -1.33 38.76 41.42
C GLN A 849 -2.58 37.91 41.69
N VAL A 850 -2.54 36.98 42.65
CA VAL A 850 -3.74 36.21 43.03
C VAL A 850 -4.64 37.00 43.98
N LEU A 851 -4.08 37.65 45.01
CA LEU A 851 -4.87 38.31 46.07
C LEU A 851 -5.60 39.59 45.63
N THR A 852 -5.23 40.19 44.51
CA THR A 852 -5.87 41.43 44.00
C THR A 852 -7.02 41.22 43.01
N LYS A 853 -7.36 39.97 42.65
CA LYS A 853 -8.51 39.70 41.78
C LYS A 853 -9.85 39.72 42.56
N PRO A 854 -10.93 40.29 41.99
CA PRO A 854 -12.27 40.08 42.54
C PRO A 854 -12.66 38.60 42.43
N VAL A 855 -13.30 38.06 43.47
CA VAL A 855 -13.97 36.75 43.42
C VAL A 855 -15.12 36.85 42.41
N ALA A 856 -15.26 35.83 41.56
CA ALA A 856 -16.21 35.76 40.44
C ALA A 856 -17.10 34.52 40.54
#